data_AF-A0A2S2Q058-F1
#
_entry.id   AF-A0A2S2Q058-F1
#
_cell.length_a   1.000
_cell.length_b   1.000
_cell.length_c   1.000
_cell.angle_alpha   90.00
_cell.angle_beta   90.00
_cell.angle_gamma   90.00
#
_symmetry.space_group_name_H-M   'P 1'
#
loop_
_entity.id
_entity.type
_entity.pdbx_description
1 polymer ?
#
loop_
_entity_poly.entity_id
_entity_poly.type
_entity_poly.pdbx_seq_one_letter_code
_entity_poly.pdbx_strand_id
1 'polypeptide(L)'
;MLPPHNGEIMHLNVGGTRFSTSRQTLTWVPDSFFTALLSGRISSLRDDTGAIFIDRDPKVFAIILNYLRTHDIDLSGTDIRTLRHEAEFYGIMPLAKRLILCEDLDQSSCGDILFYSMLPAPNPPMQESETISNAAKVDDQTRPGSIVRVPEPAPPPNSPSSIPHTHGYQSRCHSRNSSLDISRVTVNGRGSVINGRSNGNSGHSRAASLGNHVPNHHSRNSSADLNKYIRNDALNLVFGYNQGSNWADPLRVQIIKAHHNWIVVAYAHFIICYRLKDSSGWQQVFTSPHIDNCIERIAINAKMNSQSGNSDGSSVMVAISYGNQVRLWGVSEQGSRTNIGTFNLNVRVEHLFFIGSQLVALSPTGKIGVWHAMTQHWQTQDVVPIASFDTAGSFLLLGCNNGSIYYIDMQKFPLRMKDNDLLVTELYKDPSHDPITSISVYLTPKTSVSGNWIEIAYGTSSGTVRVIVQHPETVGHGPQLFQTFTVHQSSVTKVTLSEKFLVSVCSEYNHVRTWSVTRFRGMISTQPGSTPVASFKILSLEEVEPCISYCAGNDCGPYGEQDDEQVFVQKVMPETSELFVRLASNGKRVCIIRAVDCTIITCFCVHECEGSSRMGSRPRRFILTGHCNGTIQMWDLTTALDLANKDLQPIPNGGPTAEELLRLLDQCDLSNSHCSTPSISPYPGTLISKGNTARLKASNVAFLNQSQQTDASTSTSSL
;
A
#
# COMPACT_ATOMS: atom_id res chain seq x y z
N MET A 1 8.99 -49.39 40.19
CA MET A 1 8.09 -48.21 40.07
C MET A 1 6.69 -48.74 39.84
N LEU A 2 5.76 -48.46 40.75
CA LEU A 2 4.34 -48.78 40.56
C LEU A 2 3.79 -47.93 39.40
N PRO A 3 2.84 -48.44 38.60
CA PRO A 3 2.19 -47.64 37.56
C PRO A 3 1.49 -46.43 38.19
N PRO A 4 1.48 -45.25 37.54
CA PRO A 4 0.82 -44.07 38.09
C PRO A 4 -0.67 -44.36 38.30
N HIS A 5 -1.15 -44.16 39.52
CA HIS A 5 -2.56 -44.34 39.84
C HIS A 5 -3.41 -43.27 39.13
N ASN A 6 -4.33 -43.69 38.27
CA ASN A 6 -5.23 -42.79 37.51
C ASN A 6 -6.11 -41.86 38.40
N GLY A 7 -6.21 -42.14 39.70
CA GLY A 7 -6.99 -41.35 40.67
C GLY A 7 -6.16 -40.40 41.55
N GLU A 8 -4.88 -40.14 41.26
CA GLU A 8 -4.05 -39.23 42.07
C GLU A 8 -4.60 -37.79 42.00
N ILE A 9 -4.86 -37.20 43.17
CA ILE A 9 -5.26 -35.79 43.29
C ILE A 9 -4.00 -34.94 43.22
N MET A 10 -3.99 -34.01 42.26
CA MET A 10 -2.95 -33.02 42.06
C MET A 10 -3.39 -31.68 42.65
N HIS A 11 -2.51 -31.06 43.42
CA HIS A 11 -2.69 -29.71 43.95
C HIS A 11 -1.85 -28.72 43.17
N LEU A 12 -2.50 -27.70 42.62
CA LEU A 12 -1.89 -26.63 41.83
C LEU A 12 -2.11 -25.29 42.55
N ASN A 13 -1.14 -24.40 42.46
CA ASN A 13 -1.23 -23.01 42.89
C ASN A 13 -1.01 -22.13 41.66
N VAL A 14 -2.08 -21.56 41.11
CA VAL A 14 -2.03 -20.72 39.90
C VAL A 14 -2.20 -19.27 40.30
N GLY A 15 -1.14 -18.46 40.13
CA GLY A 15 -1.15 -17.03 40.48
C GLY A 15 -1.55 -16.74 41.94
N GLY A 16 -1.30 -17.68 42.87
CA GLY A 16 -1.69 -17.58 44.28
C GLY A 16 -3.01 -18.26 44.66
N THR A 17 -3.81 -18.71 43.69
CA THR A 17 -5.07 -19.43 43.94
C THR A 17 -4.88 -20.93 43.84
N ARG A 18 -5.42 -21.67 44.81
CA ARG A 18 -5.27 -23.13 44.86
C ARG A 18 -6.37 -23.86 44.11
N PHE A 19 -5.96 -24.82 43.29
CA PHE A 19 -6.82 -25.73 42.55
C PHE A 19 -6.47 -27.17 42.89
N SER A 20 -7.50 -28.01 42.99
CA SER A 20 -7.35 -29.46 43.15
C SER A 20 -8.05 -30.16 42.00
N THR A 21 -7.38 -31.12 41.38
CA THR A 21 -7.93 -31.87 40.25
C THR A 21 -7.25 -33.23 40.14
N SER A 22 -7.77 -34.16 39.34
CA SER A 22 -7.12 -35.46 39.14
C SER A 22 -6.00 -35.36 38.11
N ARG A 23 -5.01 -36.26 38.24
CA ARG A 23 -3.97 -36.47 37.24
C ARG A 23 -4.58 -36.77 35.86
N GLN A 24 -5.68 -37.53 35.83
CA GLN A 24 -6.40 -37.86 34.61
C GLN A 24 -6.95 -36.63 33.89
N THR A 25 -7.55 -35.67 34.62
CA THR A 25 -8.06 -34.43 34.02
C THR A 25 -6.94 -33.62 33.36
N LEU A 26 -5.79 -33.48 34.03
CA LEU A 26 -4.66 -32.71 33.50
C LEU A 26 -3.95 -33.40 32.33
N THR A 27 -3.99 -34.73 32.27
CA THR A 27 -3.33 -35.52 31.21
C THR A 27 -4.27 -35.94 30.09
N TRP A 28 -5.52 -35.47 30.10
CA TRP A 28 -6.49 -35.79 29.06
C TRP A 28 -6.02 -35.36 27.66
N VAL A 29 -5.45 -34.15 27.55
CA VAL A 29 -4.81 -33.69 26.30
C VAL A 29 -3.35 -34.15 26.28
N PRO A 30 -2.96 -35.03 25.35
CA PRO A 30 -1.57 -35.44 25.19
C PRO A 30 -0.71 -34.27 24.72
N ASP A 31 0.58 -34.33 25.01
CA ASP A 31 1.58 -33.32 24.61
C ASP A 31 1.28 -31.88 25.07
N SER A 32 0.46 -31.74 26.13
CA SER A 32 0.18 -30.46 26.78
C SER A 32 1.22 -30.10 27.84
N PHE A 33 1.24 -28.83 28.26
CA PHE A 33 2.05 -28.34 29.39
C PHE A 33 1.94 -29.25 30.61
N PHE A 34 0.72 -29.68 30.95
CA PHE A 34 0.49 -30.53 32.12
C PHE A 34 1.08 -31.94 31.97
N THR A 35 1.06 -32.53 30.77
CA THR A 35 1.71 -33.82 30.54
C THR A 35 3.24 -33.72 30.67
N ALA A 36 3.83 -32.61 30.24
CA ALA A 36 5.26 -32.33 30.40
C ALA A 36 5.64 -32.04 31.86
N LEU A 37 4.78 -31.29 32.57
CA LEU A 37 4.91 -30.98 34.00
C LEU A 37 4.85 -32.26 34.85
N LEU A 38 3.86 -33.11 34.61
CA LEU A 38 3.62 -34.33 35.38
C LEU A 38 4.57 -35.48 35.02
N SER A 39 5.20 -35.44 33.85
CA SER A 39 6.27 -36.38 33.47
C SER A 39 7.65 -35.97 34.02
N GLY A 40 7.73 -34.83 34.73
CA GLY A 40 8.98 -34.32 35.29
C GLY A 40 9.95 -33.75 34.25
N ARG A 41 9.50 -33.54 33.01
CA ARG A 41 10.30 -32.91 31.94
C ARG A 41 10.49 -31.42 32.18
N ILE A 42 9.59 -30.80 32.96
CA ILE A 42 9.62 -29.38 33.32
C ILE A 42 9.79 -29.28 34.83
N SER A 43 10.81 -28.54 35.27
CA SER A 43 11.02 -28.26 36.69
C SER A 43 9.90 -27.38 37.21
N SER A 44 9.17 -27.85 38.23
CA SER A 44 8.05 -27.13 38.83
C SER A 44 8.43 -26.55 40.19
N LEU A 45 8.26 -25.23 40.38
CA LEU A 45 8.29 -24.63 41.71
C LEU A 45 7.09 -25.14 42.52
N ARG A 46 7.26 -25.28 43.83
CA ARG A 46 6.19 -25.66 44.75
C ARG A 46 6.02 -24.60 45.83
N ASP A 47 4.78 -24.39 46.24
CA ASP A 47 4.49 -23.51 47.37
C ASP A 47 4.78 -24.21 48.72
N ASP A 48 4.60 -23.47 49.81
CA ASP A 48 4.85 -23.95 51.19
C ASP A 48 4.01 -25.19 51.57
N THR A 49 2.96 -25.50 50.80
CA THR A 49 2.11 -26.68 51.01
C THR A 49 2.39 -27.83 50.05
N GLY A 50 3.43 -27.68 49.21
CA GLY A 50 3.83 -28.69 48.25
C GLY A 50 3.00 -28.72 46.97
N ALA A 51 2.10 -27.75 46.75
CA ALA A 51 1.32 -27.60 45.53
C ALA A 51 2.19 -27.03 44.40
N ILE A 52 1.98 -27.48 43.16
CA ILE A 52 2.77 -27.02 42.01
C ILE A 52 2.38 -25.59 41.65
N PHE A 53 3.33 -24.67 41.68
CA PHE A 53 3.11 -23.27 41.37
C PHE A 53 3.19 -23.00 39.86
N ILE A 54 2.22 -22.26 39.35
CA ILE A 54 2.10 -21.81 37.96
C ILE A 54 1.83 -20.30 37.99
N ASP A 55 2.73 -19.52 37.42
CA ASP A 55 2.64 -18.06 37.42
C ASP A 55 1.73 -17.55 36.28
N ARG A 56 0.42 -17.77 36.41
CA ARG A 56 -0.62 -17.40 35.43
C ARG A 56 -1.88 -16.90 36.12
N ASP A 57 -2.82 -16.34 35.35
CA ASP A 57 -4.09 -15.85 35.89
C ASP A 57 -5.01 -17.00 36.35
N PRO A 58 -5.37 -17.08 37.64
CA PRO A 58 -6.26 -18.12 38.15
C PRO A 58 -7.68 -18.08 37.57
N LYS A 59 -8.19 -16.91 37.16
CA LYS A 59 -9.56 -16.78 36.63
C LYS A 59 -9.69 -17.48 35.28
N VAL A 60 -8.75 -17.21 34.37
CA VAL A 60 -8.74 -17.83 33.05
C VAL A 60 -8.36 -19.31 33.15
N PHE A 61 -7.46 -19.66 34.07
CA PHE A 61 -7.12 -21.06 34.35
C PHE A 61 -8.34 -21.87 34.84
N ALA A 62 -9.26 -21.28 35.61
CA ALA A 62 -10.48 -21.98 36.03
C ALA A 62 -11.33 -22.45 34.83
N ILE A 63 -11.39 -21.65 33.77
CA ILE A 63 -12.10 -21.98 32.53
C ILE A 63 -11.38 -23.10 31.78
N ILE A 64 -10.06 -23.00 31.65
CA ILE A 64 -9.21 -24.04 31.09
C ILE A 64 -9.40 -25.38 31.82
N LEU A 65 -9.40 -25.34 33.15
CA LEU A 65 -9.57 -26.52 33.98
C LEU A 65 -10.98 -27.12 33.84
N ASN A 66 -12.01 -26.29 33.73
CA ASN A 66 -13.37 -26.76 33.47
C ASN A 66 -13.48 -27.43 32.10
N TYR A 67 -12.87 -26.86 31.06
CA TYR A 67 -12.79 -27.50 29.76
C TYR A 67 -12.13 -28.88 29.81
N LEU A 68 -11.03 -29.04 30.57
CA LEU A 68 -10.38 -30.34 30.77
C LEU A 68 -11.26 -31.35 31.54
N ARG A 69 -12.25 -30.89 32.32
CA ARG A 69 -13.18 -31.72 33.10
C ARG A 69 -14.41 -32.13 32.31
N THR A 70 -15.02 -31.20 31.58
CA THR A 70 -16.33 -31.38 30.94
C THR A 70 -16.25 -31.58 29.43
N HIS A 71 -15.11 -31.25 28.82
CA HIS A 71 -14.92 -31.16 27.36
C HIS A 71 -15.79 -30.10 26.68
N ASP A 72 -16.41 -29.23 27.48
CA ASP A 72 -17.26 -28.13 27.05
C ASP A 72 -16.71 -26.80 27.56
N ILE A 73 -17.07 -25.72 26.88
CA ILE A 73 -16.57 -24.38 27.19
C ILE A 73 -17.73 -23.39 27.28
N ASP A 74 -17.79 -22.71 28.42
CA ASP A 74 -18.67 -21.56 28.59
C ASP A 74 -17.88 -20.29 28.27
N LEU A 75 -18.34 -19.54 27.26
CA LEU A 75 -17.73 -18.29 26.81
C LEU A 75 -18.38 -17.06 27.46
N SER A 76 -19.38 -17.24 28.33
CA SER A 76 -20.09 -16.12 28.96
C SER A 76 -19.14 -15.30 29.85
N GLY A 77 -18.97 -14.02 29.52
CA GLY A 77 -18.20 -13.07 30.32
C GLY A 77 -16.66 -13.19 30.23
N THR A 78 -16.12 -13.93 29.27
CA THR A 78 -14.67 -14.07 29.08
C THR A 78 -14.23 -13.60 27.70
N ASP A 79 -13.14 -12.84 27.63
CA ASP A 79 -12.51 -12.47 26.38
C ASP A 79 -11.89 -13.71 25.70
N ILE A 80 -12.37 -14.02 24.48
CA ILE A 80 -11.95 -15.18 23.68
C ILE A 80 -10.45 -15.14 23.43
N ARG A 81 -9.87 -13.95 23.21
CA ARG A 81 -8.44 -13.77 22.90
C ARG A 81 -7.56 -14.12 24.09
N THR A 82 -7.91 -13.62 25.27
CA THR A 82 -7.25 -13.96 26.53
C THR A 82 -7.28 -15.46 26.77
N LEU A 83 -8.44 -16.10 26.58
CA LEU A 83 -8.61 -17.53 26.77
C LEU A 83 -7.81 -18.37 25.75
N ARG A 84 -7.73 -17.90 24.50
CA ARG A 84 -6.92 -18.53 23.45
C ARG A 84 -5.44 -18.51 23.80
N HIS A 85 -4.89 -17.37 24.24
CA HIS A 85 -3.49 -17.27 24.65
C HIS A 85 -3.15 -18.21 25.82
N GLU A 86 -4.06 -18.36 26.80
CA GLU A 86 -3.87 -19.36 27.86
C GLU A 86 -3.94 -20.80 27.31
N ALA A 87 -4.89 -21.10 26.43
CA ALA A 87 -4.99 -22.42 25.81
C ALA A 87 -3.71 -22.80 25.03
N GLU A 88 -3.10 -21.83 24.34
CA GLU A 88 -1.81 -21.99 23.67
C GLU A 88 -0.66 -22.20 24.66
N PHE A 89 -0.59 -21.40 25.73
CA PHE A 89 0.41 -21.54 26.79
C PHE A 89 0.36 -22.95 27.43
N TYR A 90 -0.83 -23.44 27.76
CA TYR A 90 -1.00 -24.77 28.34
C TYR A 90 -0.88 -25.91 27.31
N GLY A 91 -0.69 -25.60 26.02
CA GLY A 91 -0.59 -26.60 24.96
C GLY A 91 -1.90 -27.35 24.70
N ILE A 92 -3.05 -26.76 25.00
CA ILE A 92 -4.39 -27.33 24.79
C ILE A 92 -4.83 -27.01 23.35
N MET A 93 -4.13 -27.60 22.39
CA MET A 93 -4.28 -27.32 20.97
C MET A 93 -5.71 -27.50 20.42
N PRO A 94 -6.51 -28.51 20.86
CA PRO A 94 -7.90 -28.63 20.42
C PRO A 94 -8.77 -27.42 20.80
N LEU A 95 -8.53 -26.84 21.98
CA LEU A 95 -9.26 -25.68 22.46
C LEU A 95 -8.81 -24.41 21.72
N ALA A 96 -7.49 -24.20 21.61
CA ALA A 96 -6.93 -23.06 20.88
C ALA A 96 -7.48 -23.00 19.45
N LYS A 97 -7.53 -24.14 18.72
CA LYS A 97 -8.11 -24.21 17.38
C LYS A 97 -9.59 -23.84 17.32
N ARG A 98 -10.39 -24.24 18.31
CA ARG A 98 -11.82 -23.87 18.38
C ARG A 98 -11.98 -22.37 18.63
N LEU A 99 -11.19 -21.80 19.54
CA LEU A 99 -11.24 -20.38 19.86
C LEU A 99 -10.80 -19.50 18.68
N ILE A 100 -9.80 -19.93 17.90
CA ILE A 100 -9.43 -19.27 16.63
C ILE A 100 -10.62 -19.22 15.67
N LEU A 101 -11.34 -20.33 15.50
CA LEU A 101 -12.53 -20.35 14.64
C LEU A 101 -13.64 -19.42 15.16
N CYS A 102 -13.79 -19.27 16.48
CA CYS A 102 -14.70 -18.31 17.08
C CYS A 102 -14.27 -16.86 16.85
N GLU A 103 -12.97 -16.55 16.91
CA GLU A 103 -12.44 -15.23 16.55
C GLU A 103 -12.68 -14.91 15.06
N ASP A 104 -12.58 -15.92 14.19
CA ASP A 104 -12.79 -15.81 12.75
C ASP A 104 -14.28 -15.71 12.36
N LEU A 105 -15.21 -16.16 13.21
CA LEU A 105 -16.65 -16.14 12.95
C LEU A 105 -17.21 -14.72 12.86
N ASP A 106 -16.70 -13.80 13.69
CA ASP A 106 -17.11 -12.40 13.73
C ASP A 106 -16.26 -11.51 12.80
N GLN A 107 -15.21 -12.06 12.19
CA GLN A 107 -14.32 -11.34 11.28
C GLN A 107 -14.52 -11.83 9.85
N SER A 108 -15.17 -11.02 9.02
CA SER A 108 -15.18 -11.26 7.58
C SER A 108 -13.74 -11.25 7.04
N SER A 109 -13.40 -12.30 6.29
CA SER A 109 -12.05 -12.49 5.72
C SER A 109 -11.66 -11.40 4.71
N CYS A 110 -12.64 -10.68 4.16
CA CYS A 110 -12.45 -9.61 3.18
C CYS A 110 -12.96 -8.23 3.65
N GLY A 111 -13.30 -8.08 4.94
CA GLY A 111 -13.84 -6.84 5.50
C GLY A 111 -15.35 -6.66 5.25
N ASP A 112 -15.86 -5.44 5.38
CA ASP A 112 -17.30 -5.13 5.37
C ASP A 112 -17.84 -4.82 3.96
N ILE A 113 -16.99 -4.91 2.94
CA ILE A 113 -17.26 -4.47 1.57
C ILE A 113 -17.35 -5.65 0.59
N LEU A 114 -18.19 -5.52 -0.44
CA LEU A 114 -18.30 -6.54 -1.47
C LEU A 114 -17.05 -6.55 -2.36
N PHE A 115 -16.38 -7.70 -2.40
CA PHE A 115 -15.33 -7.99 -3.36
C PHE A 115 -15.90 -8.15 -4.76
N TYR A 116 -15.38 -7.39 -5.71
CA TYR A 116 -15.87 -7.38 -7.09
C TYR A 116 -15.04 -8.28 -8.02
N SER A 117 -13.72 -8.05 -8.06
CA SER A 117 -12.81 -8.84 -8.91
C SER A 117 -11.35 -8.66 -8.51
N MET A 118 -10.49 -9.55 -9.02
CA MET A 118 -9.04 -9.46 -8.92
C MET A 118 -8.40 -9.54 -10.30
N LEU A 119 -7.44 -8.65 -10.57
CA LEU A 119 -6.57 -8.71 -11.74
C LEU A 119 -5.24 -9.37 -11.34
N PRO A 120 -4.80 -10.41 -12.05
CA PRO A 120 -3.59 -11.15 -11.71
C PRO A 120 -2.33 -10.34 -11.97
N ALA A 121 -1.24 -10.71 -11.29
CA ALA A 121 0.06 -10.10 -11.51
C ALA A 121 0.57 -10.36 -12.95
N PRO A 122 1.11 -9.33 -13.62
CA PRO A 122 1.57 -9.45 -15.00
C PRO A 122 2.96 -10.06 -15.12
N ASN A 123 3.33 -10.42 -16.34
CA ASN A 123 4.72 -10.74 -16.67
C ASN A 123 5.49 -9.44 -16.96
N PRO A 124 6.65 -9.19 -16.31
CA PRO A 124 7.47 -8.02 -16.61
C PRO A 124 7.94 -8.02 -18.08
N PRO A 125 8.04 -6.86 -18.73
CA PRO A 125 8.63 -6.77 -20.06
C PRO A 125 10.11 -7.18 -20.03
N MET A 126 10.54 -7.98 -21.02
CA MET A 126 11.96 -8.35 -21.16
C MET A 126 12.81 -7.13 -21.53
N GLN A 127 13.99 -6.99 -20.92
CA GLN A 127 14.95 -5.92 -21.23
C GLN A 127 15.60 -6.22 -22.59
N GLU A 128 15.32 -5.41 -23.61
CA GLU A 128 16.08 -5.45 -24.86
C GLU A 128 17.50 -4.97 -24.55
N SER A 129 18.45 -5.90 -24.47
CA SER A 129 19.87 -5.54 -24.41
C SER A 129 20.26 -4.93 -25.76
N GLU A 130 20.48 -3.61 -25.79
CA GLU A 130 21.12 -2.96 -26.94
C GLU A 130 22.47 -3.62 -27.19
N THR A 131 22.56 -4.41 -28.25
CA THR A 131 23.84 -4.90 -28.75
C THR A 131 24.58 -3.70 -29.31
N ILE A 132 25.60 -3.25 -28.58
CA ILE A 132 26.52 -2.18 -28.99
C ILE A 132 27.14 -2.58 -30.33
N SER A 133 26.61 -2.03 -31.42
CA SER A 133 27.21 -2.11 -32.75
C SER A 133 28.21 -0.97 -32.93
N ASN A 134 29.29 -1.00 -32.13
CA ASN A 134 30.45 -0.15 -32.38
C ASN A 134 31.32 -0.78 -33.48
N ALA A 135 30.88 -0.66 -34.74
CA ALA A 135 31.75 -0.87 -35.89
C ALA A 135 32.60 0.39 -36.09
N ALA A 136 33.70 0.48 -35.37
CA ALA A 136 34.77 1.43 -35.69
C ALA A 136 35.39 1.01 -37.04
N LYS A 137 35.39 1.97 -37.97
CA LYS A 137 36.14 1.91 -39.23
C LYS A 137 37.61 1.57 -38.92
N VAL A 138 38.08 0.43 -39.41
CA VAL A 138 39.51 0.16 -39.57
C VAL A 138 39.80 0.06 -41.06
N ASP A 139 40.80 0.83 -41.45
CA ASP A 139 41.23 1.13 -42.80
C ASP A 139 41.89 -0.07 -43.50
N ASP A 140 41.82 -0.04 -44.82
CA ASP A 140 42.19 -1.05 -45.80
C ASP A 140 43.71 -1.15 -46.01
N GLN A 141 44.31 -2.36 -45.90
CA GLN A 141 45.56 -2.71 -46.59
C GLN A 141 45.64 -4.20 -46.99
N THR A 142 45.55 -4.42 -48.31
CA THR A 142 46.34 -5.37 -49.15
C THR A 142 45.92 -6.85 -49.36
N ARG A 143 45.22 -7.04 -50.49
CA ARG A 143 45.41 -8.01 -51.62
C ARG A 143 45.20 -9.55 -51.47
N PRO A 144 44.85 -10.24 -52.60
CA PRO A 144 43.95 -11.39 -52.62
C PRO A 144 44.62 -12.74 -52.91
N GLY A 145 43.96 -13.83 -52.49
CA GLY A 145 44.07 -15.14 -53.12
C GLY A 145 44.15 -16.32 -52.16
N SER A 146 43.04 -17.04 -51.96
CA SER A 146 42.98 -18.50 -52.04
C SER A 146 41.53 -18.98 -51.84
N ILE A 147 41.01 -19.70 -52.84
CA ILE A 147 39.75 -20.44 -52.84
C ILE A 147 39.89 -21.65 -51.89
N VAL A 148 38.81 -22.10 -51.23
CA VAL A 148 38.32 -23.51 -51.16
C VAL A 148 37.00 -23.61 -50.35
N ARG A 149 36.16 -24.55 -50.82
CA ARG A 149 34.74 -24.84 -50.56
C ARG A 149 34.34 -25.27 -49.13
N VAL A 150 33.04 -25.04 -48.88
CA VAL A 150 32.14 -25.61 -47.84
C VAL A 150 32.01 -27.14 -47.91
N PRO A 151 31.76 -27.82 -46.77
CA PRO A 151 30.83 -28.96 -46.79
C PRO A 151 29.76 -28.96 -45.67
N GLU A 152 28.56 -29.35 -46.09
CA GLU A 152 27.35 -29.74 -45.34
C GLU A 152 27.44 -31.20 -44.84
N PRO A 153 26.69 -31.65 -43.80
CA PRO A 153 26.92 -32.94 -43.13
C PRO A 153 26.08 -34.11 -43.69
N ALA A 154 26.58 -35.34 -43.53
CA ALA A 154 25.93 -36.58 -43.94
C ALA A 154 26.04 -37.69 -42.85
N PRO A 155 25.17 -38.75 -42.89
CA PRO A 155 24.68 -39.54 -41.74
C PRO A 155 25.38 -40.93 -41.58
N PRO A 156 24.91 -41.86 -40.70
CA PRO A 156 25.75 -42.88 -40.05
C PRO A 156 25.79 -44.26 -40.77
N PRO A 157 26.66 -45.22 -40.33
CA PRO A 157 26.74 -46.56 -40.92
C PRO A 157 26.18 -47.70 -40.06
N ASN A 158 26.15 -48.88 -40.70
CA ASN A 158 25.31 -50.08 -40.53
C ASN A 158 25.67 -51.09 -39.41
N SER A 159 24.73 -52.02 -39.24
CA SER A 159 24.56 -53.22 -38.40
C SER A 159 25.50 -54.43 -38.73
N PRO A 160 25.37 -55.62 -38.07
CA PRO A 160 24.40 -56.64 -38.54
C PRO A 160 23.78 -57.65 -37.52
N SER A 161 22.62 -58.20 -37.95
CA SER A 161 22.01 -59.56 -37.75
C SER A 161 21.72 -60.19 -36.37
N SER A 162 20.43 -60.48 -36.06
CA SER A 162 19.79 -61.84 -36.15
C SER A 162 18.40 -61.94 -35.45
N ILE A 163 17.35 -62.26 -36.24
CA ILE A 163 16.20 -63.18 -36.03
C ILE A 163 15.15 -62.89 -34.90
N PRO A 164 13.84 -63.18 -35.12
CA PRO A 164 12.69 -62.43 -34.60
C PRO A 164 11.86 -63.19 -33.54
N HIS A 165 10.86 -62.54 -32.90
CA HIS A 165 9.49 -63.07 -32.69
C HIS A 165 8.56 -62.15 -31.86
N THR A 166 7.44 -61.77 -32.48
CA THR A 166 6.02 -61.73 -32.02
C THR A 166 5.51 -60.96 -30.79
N HIS A 167 4.45 -60.19 -31.08
CA HIS A 167 3.18 -59.95 -30.36
C HIS A 167 3.14 -59.33 -28.95
N GLY A 168 2.31 -58.28 -28.84
CA GLY A 168 1.18 -58.31 -27.90
C GLY A 168 1.14 -57.26 -26.79
N TYR A 169 0.14 -56.37 -26.91
CA TYR A 169 -0.80 -55.96 -25.85
C TYR A 169 -0.32 -55.34 -24.52
N GLN A 170 -0.93 -54.18 -24.24
CA GLN A 170 -1.57 -53.78 -22.97
C GLN A 170 -0.74 -53.44 -21.73
N SER A 171 -0.83 -52.14 -21.40
CA SER A 171 -1.37 -51.58 -20.16
C SER A 171 -0.62 -51.70 -18.82
N ARG A 172 -0.65 -50.52 -18.15
CA ARG A 172 -0.87 -50.28 -16.72
C ARG A 172 0.31 -50.46 -15.73
N CYS A 173 0.67 -49.28 -15.21
CA CYS A 173 0.57 -48.89 -13.79
C CYS A 173 1.61 -49.35 -12.76
N HIS A 174 2.06 -48.32 -11.99
CA HIS A 174 2.46 -48.35 -10.58
C HIS A 174 3.78 -49.10 -10.29
N SER A 175 4.72 -48.66 -9.46
CA SER A 175 4.71 -47.72 -8.35
C SER A 175 6.15 -47.56 -7.82
N ARG A 176 6.34 -46.50 -7.01
CA ARG A 176 7.09 -46.50 -5.74
C ARG A 176 8.62 -46.67 -5.74
N ASN A 177 9.21 -45.59 -5.23
CA ASN A 177 10.17 -45.53 -4.14
C ASN A 177 11.62 -46.02 -4.33
N SER A 178 12.48 -45.01 -4.22
CA SER A 178 13.53 -44.85 -3.22
C SER A 178 14.91 -45.47 -3.46
N SER A 179 15.88 -44.57 -3.26
CA SER A 179 17.23 -44.77 -2.72
C SER A 179 18.25 -45.41 -3.67
N LEU A 180 19.36 -44.71 -3.90
CA LEU A 180 20.53 -44.80 -3.03
C LEU A 180 21.62 -43.83 -3.50
N ASP A 181 22.34 -43.32 -2.51
CA ASP A 181 23.64 -42.67 -2.60
C ASP A 181 24.61 -43.37 -3.57
N ILE A 182 25.52 -42.60 -4.18
CA ILE A 182 26.89 -43.10 -4.41
C ILE A 182 27.91 -41.97 -4.28
N SER A 183 28.95 -42.38 -3.59
CA SER A 183 30.11 -41.70 -3.06
C SER A 183 31.08 -41.15 -4.10
N ARG A 184 31.74 -40.07 -3.67
CA ARG A 184 33.09 -39.55 -3.99
C ARG A 184 34.04 -40.44 -4.82
N VAL A 185 34.75 -39.79 -5.76
CA VAL A 185 36.14 -40.09 -6.10
C VAL A 185 36.98 -38.79 -6.18
N THR A 186 38.14 -38.89 -5.55
CA THR A 186 39.24 -37.94 -5.29
C THR A 186 40.16 -37.73 -6.49
N VAL A 187 40.83 -36.57 -6.62
CA VAL A 187 42.27 -36.46 -7.02
C VAL A 187 42.93 -35.20 -6.42
N ASN A 188 44.00 -35.44 -5.64
CA ASN A 188 45.26 -34.71 -5.33
C ASN A 188 45.47 -33.24 -5.79
N GLY A 189 46.23 -32.38 -5.08
CA GLY A 189 47.09 -32.59 -3.90
C GLY A 189 48.03 -31.38 -3.62
N ARG A 190 48.90 -31.58 -2.60
CA ARG A 190 50.00 -30.71 -2.09
C ARG A 190 49.55 -29.45 -1.32
N GLY A 191 49.98 -29.14 -0.10
CA GLY A 191 50.98 -29.69 0.81
C GLY A 191 51.64 -28.54 1.58
N SER A 192 51.54 -28.51 2.92
CA SER A 192 52.62 -28.18 3.86
C SER A 192 52.08 -27.99 5.28
N VAL A 193 52.85 -28.49 6.24
CA VAL A 193 52.62 -28.65 7.67
C VAL A 193 53.44 -27.59 8.41
N ILE A 194 52.91 -26.92 9.44
CA ILE A 194 53.66 -26.61 10.68
C ILE A 194 52.70 -26.66 11.88
N ASN A 195 53.08 -27.47 12.88
CA ASN A 195 52.48 -27.61 14.21
C ASN A 195 52.99 -26.53 15.18
N GLY A 196 52.18 -26.19 16.20
CA GLY A 196 52.64 -25.49 17.40
C GLY A 196 51.66 -25.62 18.56
N ARG A 197 51.95 -26.54 19.50
CA ARG A 197 51.24 -26.80 20.76
C ARG A 197 51.81 -25.96 21.92
N SER A 198 50.96 -25.50 22.84
CA SER A 198 51.16 -25.46 24.32
C SER A 198 49.94 -24.77 24.96
N ASN A 199 49.00 -25.43 25.66
CA ASN A 199 49.01 -26.00 27.02
C ASN A 199 49.06 -24.94 28.15
N GLY A 200 48.00 -24.84 28.97
CA GLY A 200 48.02 -23.99 30.19
C GLY A 200 46.68 -23.58 30.84
N ASN A 201 45.90 -24.56 31.33
CA ASN A 201 45.17 -24.59 32.61
C ASN A 201 44.11 -23.54 33.08
N SER A 202 42.94 -24.10 33.45
CA SER A 202 42.05 -23.82 34.61
C SER A 202 41.09 -22.62 34.65
N GLY A 203 39.79 -22.94 34.79
CA GLY A 203 38.76 -22.03 35.33
C GLY A 203 37.32 -22.44 35.01
N HIS A 204 36.72 -23.31 35.83
CA HIS A 204 35.36 -23.81 35.70
C HIS A 204 34.26 -22.73 35.86
N SER A 205 33.20 -22.83 35.05
CA SER A 205 31.81 -22.57 35.44
C SER A 205 30.86 -23.35 34.52
N ARG A 206 29.96 -24.10 35.14
CA ARG A 206 29.02 -25.05 34.53
C ARG A 206 27.71 -24.34 34.15
N ALA A 207 27.19 -24.61 32.95
CA ALA A 207 25.75 -24.87 32.74
C ALA A 207 25.57 -25.53 31.36
N ALA A 208 25.09 -26.76 31.38
CA ALA A 208 24.81 -27.56 30.21
C ALA A 208 23.45 -27.18 29.60
N SER A 209 23.48 -27.08 28.27
CA SER A 209 22.36 -27.21 27.32
C SER A 209 21.46 -28.41 27.59
N LEU A 210 20.16 -28.25 27.31
CA LEU A 210 19.17 -29.19 26.72
C LEU A 210 17.82 -28.41 26.76
N GLY A 211 17.23 -27.90 25.68
CA GLY A 211 17.07 -28.48 24.35
C GLY A 211 15.74 -29.24 24.30
N ASN A 212 14.62 -28.54 24.06
CA ASN A 212 13.36 -29.07 23.55
C ASN A 212 12.56 -27.92 22.90
N HIS A 213 13.02 -27.51 21.72
CA HIS A 213 12.27 -26.64 20.81
C HIS A 213 11.22 -27.49 20.09
N VAL A 214 9.94 -27.22 20.34
CA VAL A 214 8.85 -27.53 19.40
C VAL A 214 8.57 -26.23 18.64
N PRO A 215 8.56 -26.23 17.30
CA PRO A 215 8.47 -25.02 16.50
C PRO A 215 7.06 -24.44 16.57
N ASN A 216 6.97 -23.19 17.01
CA ASN A 216 5.73 -22.44 17.04
C ASN A 216 5.33 -22.04 15.61
N HIS A 217 4.03 -22.07 15.36
CA HIS A 217 3.39 -21.89 14.06
C HIS A 217 3.80 -20.59 13.35
N HIS A 218 4.58 -20.71 12.27
CA HIS A 218 4.44 -19.83 11.12
C HIS A 218 3.08 -20.12 10.48
N SER A 219 2.14 -19.19 10.65
CA SER A 219 0.89 -19.16 9.90
C SER A 219 1.18 -18.82 8.43
N ARG A 220 0.97 -19.81 7.55
CA ARG A 220 0.38 -19.70 6.21
C ARG A 220 0.95 -18.73 5.14
N ASN A 221 2.17 -18.17 5.24
CA ASN A 221 2.80 -17.44 4.11
C ASN A 221 3.91 -18.19 3.36
N SER A 222 4.38 -19.34 3.85
CA SER A 222 5.64 -19.94 3.36
C SER A 222 5.62 -20.48 1.92
N SER A 223 4.47 -20.73 1.30
CA SER A 223 4.43 -21.16 -0.11
C SER A 223 4.44 -19.98 -1.11
N ALA A 224 3.99 -18.80 -0.69
CA ALA A 224 4.12 -17.57 -1.45
C ALA A 224 5.55 -17.03 -1.36
N ASP A 225 6.15 -17.09 -0.16
CA ASP A 225 7.54 -16.69 0.07
C ASP A 225 8.53 -17.59 -0.68
N LEU A 226 8.33 -18.91 -0.70
CA LEU A 226 9.21 -19.81 -1.45
C LEU A 226 9.15 -19.56 -2.98
N ASN A 227 7.95 -19.27 -3.52
CA ASN A 227 7.81 -18.87 -4.93
C ASN A 227 8.42 -17.49 -5.21
N LYS A 228 8.38 -16.57 -4.24
CA LYS A 228 9.02 -15.25 -4.28
C LYS A 228 10.55 -15.39 -4.32
N TYR A 229 11.13 -16.29 -3.51
CA TYR A 229 12.56 -16.59 -3.56
C TYR A 229 12.99 -17.24 -4.88
N ILE A 230 12.24 -18.22 -5.40
CA ILE A 230 12.57 -18.90 -6.66
C ILE A 230 12.45 -17.94 -7.87
N ARG A 231 11.46 -17.04 -7.89
CA ARG A 231 11.35 -15.99 -8.92
C ARG A 231 12.40 -14.89 -8.75
N ASN A 232 12.66 -14.44 -7.53
CA ASN A 232 13.66 -13.40 -7.27
C ASN A 232 15.07 -13.89 -7.58
N ASP A 233 15.43 -15.16 -7.34
CA ASP A 233 16.73 -15.70 -7.74
C ASP A 233 16.89 -15.73 -9.26
N ALA A 234 15.82 -16.07 -10.00
CA ALA A 234 15.83 -16.03 -11.46
C ALA A 234 15.93 -14.58 -12.00
N LEU A 235 15.32 -13.60 -11.33
CA LEU A 235 15.41 -12.18 -11.71
C LEU A 235 16.74 -11.55 -11.27
N ASN A 236 17.31 -11.94 -10.13
CA ASN A 236 18.62 -11.49 -9.65
C ASN A 236 19.76 -11.93 -10.57
N LEU A 237 19.60 -13.09 -11.24
CA LEU A 237 20.52 -13.55 -12.29
C LEU A 237 20.44 -12.74 -13.60
N VAL A 238 19.31 -12.05 -13.85
CA VAL A 238 19.09 -11.25 -15.06
C VAL A 238 19.46 -9.77 -14.85
N PHE A 239 19.28 -9.21 -13.66
CA PHE A 239 19.37 -7.76 -13.42
C PHE A 239 20.68 -7.24 -12.80
N GLY A 240 21.67 -8.10 -12.54
CA GLY A 240 23.04 -7.68 -12.19
C GLY A 240 23.20 -7.07 -10.77
N TYR A 241 24.34 -7.34 -10.14
CA TYR A 241 24.59 -7.06 -8.73
C TYR A 241 25.04 -5.62 -8.41
N ASN A 242 24.90 -4.66 -9.33
CA ASN A 242 25.59 -3.37 -9.24
C ASN A 242 24.67 -2.17 -9.50
N GLN A 243 23.71 -1.89 -8.60
CA GLN A 243 23.19 -0.53 -8.40
C GLN A 243 22.87 -0.30 -6.91
N GLY A 244 23.52 0.71 -6.33
CA GLY A 244 23.22 1.21 -5.00
C GLY A 244 22.05 2.20 -5.04
N SER A 245 21.23 2.19 -3.97
CA SER A 245 20.00 2.96 -3.73
C SER A 245 18.70 2.35 -4.29
N ASN A 246 17.81 1.97 -3.38
CA ASN A 246 16.39 1.66 -3.58
C ASN A 246 16.02 0.59 -4.61
N TRP A 247 16.33 -0.68 -4.32
CA TRP A 247 15.73 -1.82 -5.02
C TRP A 247 14.22 -1.89 -4.72
N ALA A 248 13.39 -1.35 -5.61
CA ALA A 248 11.94 -1.56 -5.58
C ALA A 248 11.60 -2.90 -6.25
N ASP A 249 10.82 -3.74 -5.57
CA ASP A 249 10.31 -5.00 -6.15
C ASP A 249 9.58 -4.68 -7.49
N PRO A 250 10.05 -5.23 -8.63
CA PRO A 250 9.55 -4.86 -9.95
C PRO A 250 8.08 -5.23 -10.18
N LEU A 251 7.54 -6.15 -9.38
CA LEU A 251 6.13 -6.54 -9.43
C LEU A 251 5.28 -5.84 -8.36
N ARG A 252 5.87 -5.03 -7.47
CA ARG A 252 5.12 -4.25 -6.49
C ARG A 252 4.30 -3.17 -7.20
N VAL A 253 2.98 -3.18 -7.03
CA VAL A 253 2.14 -2.11 -7.57
C VAL A 253 2.43 -0.80 -6.81
N GLN A 254 2.78 0.27 -7.52
CA GLN A 254 3.14 1.55 -6.89
C GLN A 254 2.03 2.58 -7.00
N ILE A 255 1.38 2.67 -8.17
CA ILE A 255 0.36 3.68 -8.44
C ILE A 255 -0.76 3.05 -9.26
N ILE A 256 -2.01 3.33 -8.89
CA ILE A 256 -3.18 3.02 -9.70
C ILE A 256 -3.88 4.33 -10.02
N LYS A 257 -4.23 4.54 -11.29
CA LYS A 257 -5.14 5.61 -11.73
C LYS A 257 -6.19 5.02 -12.64
N ALA A 258 -7.40 5.51 -12.52
CA ALA A 258 -8.51 5.08 -13.34
C ALA A 258 -9.25 6.28 -13.90
N HIS A 259 -9.82 6.12 -15.08
CA HIS A 259 -10.61 7.15 -15.75
C HIS A 259 -11.56 6.47 -16.74
N HIS A 260 -12.87 6.70 -16.56
CA HIS A 260 -13.94 5.99 -17.29
C HIS A 260 -13.81 4.47 -17.14
N ASN A 261 -13.77 3.76 -18.26
CA ASN A 261 -13.61 2.32 -18.36
C ASN A 261 -12.14 1.88 -18.46
N TRP A 262 -11.17 2.74 -18.12
CA TRP A 262 -9.75 2.42 -18.16
C TRP A 262 -9.10 2.50 -16.79
N ILE A 263 -8.16 1.58 -16.55
CA ILE A 263 -7.29 1.57 -15.37
C ILE A 263 -5.85 1.50 -15.88
N VAL A 264 -4.98 2.34 -15.32
CA VAL A 264 -3.53 2.31 -15.53
C VAL A 264 -2.85 2.00 -14.21
N VAL A 265 -1.94 1.04 -14.27
CA VAL A 265 -1.25 0.49 -13.12
C VAL A 265 0.24 0.67 -13.37
N ALA A 266 0.92 1.37 -12.47
CA ALA A 266 2.35 1.53 -12.50
C ALA A 266 3.02 0.57 -11.53
N TYR A 267 3.96 -0.18 -12.06
CA TYR A 267 4.98 -0.89 -11.32
C TYR A 267 6.23 -0.01 -11.25
N ALA A 268 7.34 -0.53 -10.72
CA ALA A 268 8.59 0.23 -10.63
C ALA A 268 9.06 0.77 -11.99
N HIS A 269 9.10 -0.11 -13.01
CA HIS A 269 9.78 0.17 -14.29
C HIS A 269 8.88 0.07 -15.52
N PHE A 270 7.58 -0.18 -15.35
CA PHE A 270 6.63 -0.30 -16.46
C PHE A 270 5.20 -0.02 -16.01
N ILE A 271 4.32 0.24 -16.97
CA ILE A 271 2.88 0.39 -16.75
C ILE A 271 2.09 -0.65 -17.51
N ILE A 272 0.87 -0.90 -17.02
CA ILE A 272 -0.14 -1.69 -17.72
C ILE A 272 -1.45 -0.91 -17.78
N CYS A 273 -2.09 -0.95 -18.95
CA CYS A 273 -3.42 -0.40 -19.15
C CYS A 273 -4.44 -1.53 -19.28
N TYR A 274 -5.46 -1.49 -18.43
CA TYR A 274 -6.63 -2.34 -18.48
C TYR A 274 -7.84 -1.54 -18.97
N ARG A 275 -8.72 -2.20 -19.71
CA ARG A 275 -9.99 -1.64 -20.16
C ARG A 275 -11.14 -2.57 -19.80
N LEU A 276 -12.21 -2.00 -19.26
CA LEU A 276 -13.48 -2.69 -19.05
C LEU A 276 -14.24 -2.80 -20.37
N LYS A 277 -14.52 -4.02 -20.80
CA LYS A 277 -15.37 -4.34 -21.94
C LYS A 277 -16.68 -4.96 -21.45
N ASP A 278 -17.81 -4.50 -21.97
CA ASP A 278 -19.16 -4.92 -21.53
C ASP A 278 -19.38 -6.45 -21.53
N SER A 279 -18.76 -7.16 -22.48
CA SER A 279 -18.96 -8.59 -22.68
C SER A 279 -17.96 -9.49 -21.95
N SER A 280 -16.81 -8.96 -21.55
CA SER A 280 -15.66 -9.78 -21.10
C SER A 280 -14.96 -9.27 -19.85
N GLY A 281 -15.47 -8.20 -19.25
CA GLY A 281 -14.89 -7.61 -18.05
C GLY A 281 -13.60 -6.85 -18.35
N TRP A 282 -12.74 -6.76 -17.34
CA TRP A 282 -11.45 -6.08 -17.44
C TRP A 282 -10.46 -6.90 -18.26
N GLN A 283 -9.88 -6.29 -19.29
CA GLN A 283 -8.85 -6.89 -20.13
C GLN A 283 -7.59 -6.04 -20.14
N GLN A 284 -6.43 -6.70 -20.11
CA GLN A 284 -5.16 -6.05 -20.39
C GLN A 284 -5.09 -5.66 -21.87
N VAL A 285 -4.85 -4.39 -22.15
CA VAL A 285 -4.80 -3.83 -23.52
C VAL A 285 -3.37 -3.45 -23.92
N PHE A 286 -2.58 -2.95 -22.97
CA PHE A 286 -1.24 -2.43 -23.25
C PHE A 286 -0.29 -2.64 -22.07
N THR A 287 0.97 -2.94 -22.38
CA THR A 287 2.09 -2.97 -21.44
C THR A 287 3.21 -2.10 -22.03
N SER A 288 3.74 -1.17 -21.23
CA SER A 288 4.84 -0.33 -21.70
C SER A 288 6.15 -1.12 -21.82
N PRO A 289 7.11 -0.65 -22.63
CA PRO A 289 8.50 -1.07 -22.49
C PRO A 289 9.03 -0.83 -21.08
N HIS A 290 10.14 -1.49 -20.76
CA HIS A 290 10.91 -1.20 -19.55
C HIS A 290 11.42 0.25 -19.56
N ILE A 291 11.38 0.89 -18.41
CA ILE A 291 11.86 2.25 -18.15
C ILE A 291 12.90 2.14 -17.03
N ASP A 292 14.12 2.61 -17.28
CA ASP A 292 15.24 2.39 -16.36
C ASP A 292 15.05 3.09 -15.02
N ASN A 293 14.43 4.27 -15.02
CA ASN A 293 14.11 5.01 -13.80
C ASN A 293 12.74 4.64 -13.26
N CYS A 294 12.60 4.61 -11.93
CA CYS A 294 11.33 4.36 -11.28
C CYS A 294 10.26 5.37 -11.70
N ILE A 295 9.05 4.88 -11.96
CA ILE A 295 7.90 5.70 -12.31
C ILE A 295 7.42 6.45 -11.07
N GLU A 296 7.33 7.77 -11.17
CA GLU A 296 6.98 8.65 -10.04
C GLU A 296 5.54 9.14 -10.09
N ARG A 297 5.00 9.41 -11.29
CA ARG A 297 3.62 9.86 -11.51
C ARG A 297 3.02 9.25 -12.76
N ILE A 298 1.70 9.07 -12.77
CA ILE A 298 0.94 8.64 -13.93
C ILE A 298 -0.29 9.53 -14.14
N ALA A 299 -0.65 9.76 -15.40
CA ALA A 299 -1.88 10.42 -15.80
C ALA A 299 -2.55 9.66 -16.95
N ILE A 300 -3.87 9.65 -16.96
CA ILE A 300 -4.68 9.03 -18.01
C ILE A 300 -5.79 9.98 -18.45
N ASN A 301 -6.09 9.98 -19.74
CA ASN A 301 -7.26 10.62 -20.30
C ASN A 301 -7.91 9.75 -21.38
N ALA A 302 -9.16 9.36 -21.12
CA ALA A 302 -9.96 8.51 -22.00
C ALA A 302 -11.01 9.28 -22.83
N LYS A 303 -11.23 10.58 -22.56
CA LYS A 303 -12.18 11.43 -23.30
C LYS A 303 -11.53 12.12 -24.51
N MET A 304 -10.58 11.46 -25.18
CA MET A 304 -9.95 12.05 -26.37
C MET A 304 -10.78 11.75 -27.61
N ASN A 305 -11.63 12.71 -28.01
CA ASN A 305 -12.40 12.60 -29.24
C ASN A 305 -11.44 12.72 -30.44
N SER A 306 -11.37 11.65 -31.24
CA SER A 306 -10.84 11.70 -32.61
C SER A 306 -11.73 12.64 -33.43
N GLN A 307 -11.34 13.91 -33.56
CA GLN A 307 -12.00 14.85 -34.49
C GLN A 307 -11.51 14.65 -35.93
N SER A 308 -10.54 13.76 -36.17
CA SER A 308 -10.22 13.32 -37.52
C SER A 308 -11.24 12.25 -37.93
N GLY A 309 -12.02 12.51 -38.98
CA GLY A 309 -13.03 11.60 -39.55
C GLY A 309 -12.52 10.26 -40.10
N ASN A 310 -11.38 9.75 -39.61
CA ASN A 310 -10.98 8.36 -39.79
C ASN A 310 -11.53 7.54 -38.62
N SER A 311 -12.29 6.51 -38.98
CA SER A 311 -12.90 5.49 -38.14
C SER A 311 -11.89 4.56 -37.46
N ASP A 312 -10.75 5.08 -37.02
CA ASP A 312 -9.78 4.33 -36.23
C ASP A 312 -9.95 4.74 -34.75
N GLY A 313 -10.13 3.74 -33.89
CA GLY A 313 -10.85 3.86 -32.61
C GLY A 313 -10.35 4.93 -31.64
N SER A 314 -11.21 5.32 -30.70
CA SER A 314 -10.88 6.21 -29.58
C SER A 314 -9.56 5.79 -28.91
N SER A 315 -8.52 6.59 -29.06
CA SER A 315 -7.24 6.36 -28.38
C SER A 315 -7.30 6.97 -26.98
N VAL A 316 -6.96 6.17 -25.96
CA VAL A 316 -6.69 6.69 -24.62
C VAL A 316 -5.28 7.28 -24.60
N MET A 317 -5.11 8.36 -23.85
CA MET A 317 -3.82 9.02 -23.65
C MET A 317 -3.28 8.62 -22.28
N VAL A 318 -2.03 8.17 -22.23
CA VAL A 318 -1.38 7.76 -20.99
C VAL A 318 -0.02 8.41 -20.88
N ALA A 319 0.21 9.12 -19.79
CA ALA A 319 1.46 9.82 -19.50
C ALA A 319 2.08 9.28 -18.22
N ILE A 320 3.40 9.23 -18.18
CA ILE A 320 4.17 8.94 -16.97
C ILE A 320 5.25 9.99 -16.76
N SER A 321 5.66 10.20 -15.52
CA SER A 321 6.93 10.87 -15.21
C SER A 321 7.90 9.92 -14.52
N TYR A 322 9.18 10.08 -14.84
CA TYR A 322 10.30 9.42 -14.18
C TYR A 322 11.45 10.42 -14.10
N GLY A 323 11.71 10.93 -12.89
CA GLY A 323 12.63 12.04 -12.67
C GLY A 323 12.16 13.36 -13.33
N ASN A 324 12.94 13.87 -14.29
CA ASN A 324 12.66 15.10 -15.03
C ASN A 324 11.99 14.87 -16.41
N GLN A 325 11.81 13.60 -16.79
CA GLN A 325 11.22 13.24 -18.07
C GLN A 325 9.74 12.90 -17.92
N VAL A 326 8.96 13.27 -18.94
CA VAL A 326 7.56 12.89 -19.13
C VAL A 326 7.47 12.11 -20.43
N ARG A 327 6.89 10.92 -20.39
CA ARG A 327 6.67 10.10 -21.59
C ARG A 327 5.19 9.91 -21.83
N LEU A 328 4.78 10.06 -23.09
CA LEU A 328 3.39 10.10 -23.49
C LEU A 328 3.10 9.08 -24.60
N TRP A 329 2.04 8.30 -24.41
CA TRP A 329 1.54 7.34 -25.38
C TRP A 329 0.06 7.57 -25.69
N GLY A 330 -0.31 7.36 -26.95
CA GLY A 330 -1.69 7.06 -27.33
C GLY A 330 -1.87 5.56 -27.47
N VAL A 331 -2.82 4.98 -26.74
CA VAL A 331 -3.14 3.55 -26.78
C VAL A 331 -4.51 3.39 -27.43
N SER A 332 -4.57 2.68 -28.55
CA SER A 332 -5.85 2.39 -29.22
C SER A 332 -6.65 1.33 -28.45
N GLU A 333 -7.93 1.25 -28.78
CA GLU A 333 -8.83 0.22 -28.27
C GLU A 333 -8.37 -1.22 -28.56
N GLN A 334 -7.61 -1.42 -29.64
CA GLN A 334 -7.10 -2.71 -30.07
C GLN A 334 -5.73 -3.03 -29.45
N GLY A 335 -5.17 -2.14 -28.63
CA GLY A 335 -3.87 -2.31 -27.98
C GLY A 335 -2.68 -1.85 -28.82
N SER A 336 -2.91 -1.27 -29.99
CA SER A 336 -1.83 -0.64 -30.75
C SER A 336 -1.36 0.63 -30.03
N ARG A 337 -0.04 0.78 -29.91
CA ARG A 337 0.60 1.93 -29.24
C ARG A 337 1.08 2.95 -30.26
N THR A 338 0.88 4.22 -29.96
CA THR A 338 1.49 5.36 -30.64
C THR A 338 2.39 6.08 -29.63
N ASN A 339 3.70 6.11 -29.91
CA ASN A 339 4.63 6.87 -29.09
C ASN A 339 4.57 8.32 -29.54
N ILE A 340 4.03 9.19 -28.68
CA ILE A 340 3.87 10.61 -28.99
C ILE A 340 5.17 11.36 -28.75
N GLY A 341 5.86 11.03 -27.64
CA GLY A 341 7.15 11.62 -27.35
C GLY A 341 7.59 11.46 -25.90
N THR A 342 8.85 11.80 -25.70
CA THR A 342 9.45 12.00 -24.38
C THR A 342 9.85 13.46 -24.27
N PHE A 343 9.33 14.14 -23.25
CA PHE A 343 9.55 15.56 -22.99
C PHE A 343 10.35 15.72 -21.70
N ASN A 344 11.19 16.76 -21.64
CA ASN A 344 12.00 17.04 -20.45
C ASN A 344 11.59 18.39 -19.87
N LEU A 345 11.19 18.41 -18.59
CA LEU A 345 10.86 19.65 -17.88
C LEU A 345 12.11 20.31 -17.26
N ASN A 346 13.27 19.62 -17.31
CA ASN A 346 14.55 19.97 -16.68
C ASN A 346 14.53 20.05 -15.15
N VAL A 347 13.36 19.86 -14.55
CA VAL A 347 13.13 19.76 -13.12
C VAL A 347 12.25 18.55 -12.87
N ARG A 348 12.24 18.08 -11.62
CA ARG A 348 11.37 16.98 -11.23
C ARG A 348 9.90 17.36 -11.41
N VAL A 349 9.13 16.44 -11.98
CA VAL A 349 7.69 16.56 -12.14
C VAL A 349 7.01 16.04 -10.88
N GLU A 350 6.36 16.95 -10.14
CA GLU A 350 5.54 16.56 -9.01
C GLU A 350 4.12 16.26 -9.49
N HIS A 351 3.41 17.18 -10.12
CA HIS A 351 2.02 16.89 -10.55
C HIS A 351 1.96 16.61 -12.05
N LEU A 352 1.24 15.55 -12.43
CA LEU A 352 1.03 15.16 -13.83
C LEU A 352 -0.44 14.78 -13.99
N PHE A 353 -1.17 15.50 -14.84
CA PHE A 353 -2.61 15.30 -15.04
C PHE A 353 -3.08 15.93 -16.35
N PHE A 354 -4.30 15.59 -16.79
CA PHE A 354 -4.90 16.16 -18.00
C PHE A 354 -5.97 17.20 -17.64
N ILE A 355 -6.03 18.29 -18.42
CA ILE A 355 -7.15 19.24 -18.46
C ILE A 355 -7.69 19.23 -19.89
N GLY A 356 -8.89 18.67 -20.09
CA GLY A 356 -9.42 18.47 -21.44
C GLY A 356 -8.47 17.65 -22.30
N SER A 357 -8.00 18.20 -23.43
CA SER A 357 -7.03 17.56 -24.34
C SER A 357 -5.57 17.95 -24.08
N GLN A 358 -5.28 18.59 -22.95
CA GLN A 358 -3.94 19.08 -22.61
C GLN A 358 -3.35 18.28 -21.45
N LEU A 359 -2.08 17.88 -21.57
CA LEU A 359 -1.32 17.29 -20.47
C LEU A 359 -0.55 18.38 -19.76
N VAL A 360 -0.69 18.46 -18.45
CA VAL A 360 -0.02 19.45 -17.60
C VAL A 360 0.96 18.73 -16.68
N ALA A 361 2.19 19.21 -16.64
CA ALA A 361 3.23 18.81 -15.70
C ALA A 361 3.65 20.02 -14.84
N LEU A 362 3.57 19.88 -13.52
CA LEU A 362 3.93 20.94 -12.57
C LEU A 362 5.12 20.52 -11.72
N SER A 363 6.02 21.48 -11.47
CA SER A 363 7.12 21.35 -10.53
C SER A 363 7.01 22.40 -9.41
N PRO A 364 7.30 22.05 -8.15
CA PRO A 364 7.29 23.00 -7.03
C PRO A 364 8.28 24.15 -7.21
N THR A 365 9.30 23.94 -8.04
CA THR A 365 10.29 24.96 -8.43
C THR A 365 9.67 26.15 -9.18
N GLY A 366 8.41 26.04 -9.61
CA GLY A 366 7.73 27.05 -10.41
C GLY A 366 7.83 26.78 -11.91
N LYS A 367 8.13 25.56 -12.34
CA LYS A 367 8.08 25.21 -13.78
C LYS A 367 6.76 24.54 -14.13
N ILE A 368 6.16 24.98 -15.23
CA ILE A 368 4.97 24.39 -15.82
C ILE A 368 5.31 23.89 -17.21
N GLY A 369 4.96 22.64 -17.49
CA GLY A 369 4.94 22.06 -18.84
C GLY A 369 3.51 21.82 -19.28
N VAL A 370 3.13 22.31 -20.46
CA VAL A 370 1.83 22.04 -21.08
C VAL A 370 2.04 21.43 -22.45
N TRP A 371 1.48 20.25 -22.65
CA TRP A 371 1.37 19.61 -23.94
C TRP A 371 -0.03 19.75 -24.49
N HIS A 372 -0.18 20.06 -25.78
CA HIS A 372 -1.48 20.16 -26.42
C HIS A 372 -1.65 19.10 -27.51
N ALA A 373 -2.74 18.31 -27.40
CA ALA A 373 -2.93 17.14 -28.24
C ALA A 373 -3.14 17.43 -29.72
N MET A 374 -3.83 18.52 -30.08
CA MET A 374 -4.12 18.80 -31.49
C MET A 374 -2.88 19.28 -32.24
N THR A 375 -2.03 20.08 -31.58
CA THR A 375 -0.83 20.68 -32.19
C THR A 375 0.43 19.87 -31.91
N GLN A 376 0.33 18.85 -31.04
CA GLN A 376 1.44 17.99 -30.64
C GLN A 376 2.64 18.80 -30.11
N HIS A 377 2.36 19.94 -29.47
CA HIS A 377 3.39 20.87 -29.02
C HIS A 377 3.55 20.81 -27.51
N TRP A 378 4.80 20.70 -27.05
CA TRP A 378 5.21 20.77 -25.65
C TRP A 378 5.79 22.15 -25.37
N GLN A 379 5.19 22.88 -24.44
CA GLN A 379 5.62 24.21 -24.03
C GLN A 379 5.97 24.22 -22.55
N THR A 380 7.03 24.95 -22.19
CA THR A 380 7.44 25.13 -20.80
C THR A 380 7.52 26.60 -20.44
N GLN A 381 7.05 26.96 -19.26
CA GLN A 381 7.14 28.31 -18.73
C GLN A 381 7.49 28.30 -17.25
N ASP A 382 8.30 29.26 -16.85
CA ASP A 382 8.63 29.52 -15.46
C ASP A 382 7.59 30.49 -14.86
N VAL A 383 7.10 30.16 -13.68
CA VAL A 383 6.16 30.91 -12.85
C VAL A 383 6.70 30.98 -11.41
N VAL A 384 5.98 31.65 -10.54
CA VAL A 384 6.29 31.66 -9.10
C VAL A 384 6.21 30.22 -8.55
N PRO A 385 7.13 29.80 -7.64
CA PRO A 385 7.10 28.49 -7.00
C PRO A 385 5.70 28.08 -6.53
N ILE A 386 5.28 26.89 -6.98
CA ILE A 386 3.92 26.36 -6.84
C ILE A 386 3.88 25.50 -5.57
N ALA A 387 2.94 25.79 -4.67
CA ALA A 387 2.68 24.99 -3.48
C ALA A 387 1.41 24.13 -3.62
N SER A 388 0.42 24.60 -4.37
CA SER A 388 -0.83 23.87 -4.59
C SER A 388 -1.45 24.22 -5.94
N PHE A 389 -2.38 23.38 -6.39
CA PHE A 389 -3.13 23.61 -7.63
C PHE A 389 -4.52 23.00 -7.52
N ASP A 390 -5.45 23.50 -8.33
CA ASP A 390 -6.74 22.86 -8.57
C ASP A 390 -7.24 23.23 -9.98
N THR A 391 -8.24 22.51 -10.48
CA THR A 391 -8.78 22.68 -11.83
C THR A 391 -10.27 23.00 -11.80
N ALA A 392 -10.67 24.05 -12.53
CA ALA A 392 -12.05 24.47 -12.69
C ALA A 392 -12.44 24.45 -14.18
N GLY A 393 -12.97 23.34 -14.67
CA GLY A 393 -13.25 23.17 -16.10
C GLY A 393 -11.96 23.27 -16.94
N SER A 394 -11.77 24.35 -17.69
CA SER A 394 -10.54 24.62 -18.45
C SER A 394 -9.56 25.57 -17.75
N PHE A 395 -9.86 26.04 -16.55
CA PHE A 395 -8.96 26.90 -15.78
C PHE A 395 -8.07 26.05 -14.87
N LEU A 396 -6.78 26.32 -14.89
CA LEU A 396 -5.83 25.82 -13.91
C LEU A 396 -5.57 26.92 -12.89
N LEU A 397 -5.84 26.67 -11.62
CA LEU A 397 -5.51 27.55 -10.52
C LEU A 397 -4.23 27.07 -9.84
N LEU A 398 -3.38 28.01 -9.46
CA LEU A 398 -2.08 27.76 -8.83
C LEU A 398 -1.98 28.60 -7.55
N GLY A 399 -1.83 27.93 -6.41
CA GLY A 399 -1.45 28.56 -5.15
C GLY A 399 0.07 28.59 -5.04
N CYS A 400 0.65 29.78 -4.89
CA CYS A 400 2.09 29.98 -4.88
C CYS A 400 2.66 30.27 -3.49
N ASN A 401 3.97 30.09 -3.35
CA ASN A 401 4.69 30.31 -2.08
C ASN A 401 4.71 31.78 -1.62
N ASN A 402 4.38 32.72 -2.50
CA ASN A 402 4.33 34.15 -2.18
C ASN A 402 2.94 34.62 -1.69
N GLY A 403 2.01 33.68 -1.48
CA GLY A 403 0.63 33.98 -1.09
C GLY A 403 -0.28 34.41 -2.24
N SER A 404 0.17 34.40 -3.51
CA SER A 404 -0.67 34.72 -4.66
C SER A 404 -1.35 33.47 -5.23
N ILE A 405 -2.58 33.64 -5.69
CA ILE A 405 -3.33 32.68 -6.51
C ILE A 405 -3.27 33.16 -7.95
N TYR A 406 -2.70 32.35 -8.83
CA TYR A 406 -2.71 32.59 -10.27
C TYR A 406 -3.72 31.67 -10.95
N TYR A 407 -4.26 32.10 -12.09
CA TYR A 407 -5.02 31.22 -12.97
C TYR A 407 -4.49 31.26 -14.40
N ILE A 408 -4.65 30.14 -15.09
CA ILE A 408 -4.28 29.94 -16.49
C ILE A 408 -5.50 29.40 -17.23
N ASP A 409 -5.90 30.09 -18.30
CA ASP A 409 -6.98 29.67 -19.18
C ASP A 409 -6.46 28.71 -20.26
N MET A 410 -6.67 27.42 -20.05
CA MET A 410 -6.19 26.39 -20.97
C MET A 410 -6.91 26.41 -22.32
N GLN A 411 -8.12 26.99 -22.44
CA GLN A 411 -8.76 27.13 -23.75
C GLN A 411 -8.08 28.16 -24.63
N LYS A 412 -7.44 29.18 -24.02
CA LYS A 412 -6.68 30.20 -24.75
C LYS A 412 -5.28 29.72 -25.14
N PHE A 413 -4.82 28.61 -24.57
CA PHE A 413 -3.49 28.05 -24.87
C PHE A 413 -3.21 27.92 -26.38
N PRO A 414 -4.07 27.28 -27.19
CA PRO A 414 -3.79 27.10 -28.62
C PRO A 414 -3.73 28.43 -29.39
N LEU A 415 -4.47 29.46 -28.93
CA LEU A 415 -4.50 30.78 -29.56
C LEU A 415 -3.24 31.60 -29.26
N ARG A 416 -2.57 31.31 -28.13
CA ARG A 416 -1.39 32.04 -27.64
C ARG A 416 -0.06 31.32 -27.86
N MET A 417 -0.07 30.14 -28.50
CA MET A 417 1.17 29.42 -28.83
C MET A 417 2.15 30.23 -29.69
N LYS A 418 1.70 31.25 -30.44
CA LYS A 418 2.59 32.13 -31.23
C LYS A 418 3.48 33.01 -30.37
N ASP A 419 3.00 33.41 -29.19
CA ASP A 419 3.72 34.30 -28.28
C ASP A 419 4.56 33.51 -27.26
N ASN A 420 4.50 32.16 -27.30
CA ASN A 420 5.12 31.25 -26.32
C ASN A 420 4.80 31.58 -24.85
N ASP A 421 3.61 32.16 -24.60
CA ASP A 421 3.21 32.64 -23.28
C ASP A 421 1.89 31.98 -22.83
N LEU A 422 1.94 31.23 -21.73
CA LEU A 422 0.77 30.87 -20.94
C LEU A 422 0.38 32.17 -20.24
N LEU A 423 -0.76 32.76 -20.59
CA LEU A 423 -1.23 34.01 -19.97
C LEU A 423 -1.54 33.78 -18.48
N VAL A 424 -0.51 33.84 -17.63
CA VAL A 424 -0.62 33.65 -16.18
C VAL A 424 -1.12 34.95 -15.57
N THR A 425 -2.33 34.90 -15.01
CA THR A 425 -2.98 36.08 -14.44
C THR A 425 -3.14 35.92 -12.95
N GLU A 426 -2.72 36.93 -12.18
CA GLU A 426 -2.95 36.96 -10.73
C GLU A 426 -4.44 37.18 -10.46
N LEU A 427 -5.06 36.23 -9.74
CA LEU A 427 -6.47 36.25 -9.39
C LEU A 427 -6.70 36.94 -8.04
N TYR A 428 -5.89 36.57 -7.06
CA TYR A 428 -6.04 36.98 -5.66
C TYR A 428 -4.70 36.89 -4.95
N LYS A 429 -4.53 37.65 -3.85
CA LYS A 429 -3.36 37.58 -3.00
C LYS A 429 -3.76 37.54 -1.54
N ASP A 430 -3.19 36.58 -0.82
CA ASP A 430 -3.38 36.40 0.61
C ASP A 430 -3.00 37.69 1.36
N PRO A 431 -3.89 38.27 2.19
CA PRO A 431 -3.63 39.46 2.99
C PRO A 431 -2.39 39.38 3.89
N SER A 432 -1.98 38.16 4.27
CA SER A 432 -0.86 37.88 5.16
C SER A 432 0.38 37.45 4.39
N HIS A 433 0.32 37.38 3.06
CA HIS A 433 1.39 36.86 2.19
C HIS A 433 1.85 35.45 2.55
N ASP A 434 0.98 34.67 3.18
CA ASP A 434 1.28 33.31 3.64
C ASP A 434 1.22 32.33 2.45
N PRO A 435 2.22 31.44 2.26
CA PRO A 435 2.18 30.41 1.22
C PRO A 435 0.85 29.64 1.15
N ILE A 436 0.32 29.50 -0.06
CA ILE A 436 -0.96 28.81 -0.30
C ILE A 436 -0.68 27.33 -0.56
N THR A 437 -0.78 26.53 0.51
CA THR A 437 -0.40 25.11 0.54
C THR A 437 -1.52 24.17 0.11
N SER A 438 -2.75 24.65 0.01
CA SER A 438 -3.86 23.91 -0.57
C SER A 438 -4.91 24.86 -1.15
N ILE A 439 -5.57 24.43 -2.22
CA ILE A 439 -6.60 25.22 -2.89
C ILE A 439 -7.68 24.27 -3.41
N SER A 440 -8.94 24.69 -3.35
CA SER A 440 -10.08 23.99 -3.91
C SER A 440 -11.08 24.99 -4.49
N VAL A 441 -11.47 24.76 -5.74
CA VAL A 441 -12.47 25.55 -6.46
C VAL A 441 -13.76 24.75 -6.58
N TYR A 442 -14.89 25.41 -6.30
CA TYR A 442 -16.22 24.84 -6.51
C TYR A 442 -16.94 25.63 -7.60
N LEU A 443 -17.34 24.95 -8.68
CA LEU A 443 -18.14 25.51 -9.77
C LEU A 443 -19.55 24.94 -9.70
N THR A 444 -20.55 25.79 -9.55
CA THR A 444 -21.93 25.31 -9.46
C THR A 444 -22.42 24.78 -10.83
N PRO A 445 -22.97 23.54 -10.91
CA PRO A 445 -23.32 22.88 -12.17
C PRO A 445 -24.36 23.60 -13.06
N LYS A 446 -25.09 24.57 -12.51
CA LYS A 446 -26.24 25.22 -13.19
C LYS A 446 -25.88 26.43 -14.04
N THR A 447 -24.62 26.84 -14.13
CA THR A 447 -24.22 27.98 -14.97
C THR A 447 -23.45 27.52 -16.21
N SER A 448 -24.18 26.91 -17.16
CA SER A 448 -23.72 26.67 -18.53
C SER A 448 -23.59 27.95 -19.38
N VAL A 449 -23.82 29.12 -18.77
CA VAL A 449 -23.79 30.42 -19.42
C VAL A 449 -22.92 31.34 -18.58
N SER A 450 -21.67 31.53 -19.01
CA SER A 450 -20.87 32.76 -18.82
C SER A 450 -21.32 33.71 -17.69
N GLY A 451 -21.12 33.29 -16.44
CA GLY A 451 -21.32 34.14 -15.25
C GLY A 451 -20.11 33.97 -14.36
N ASN A 452 -19.30 35.02 -14.23
CA ASN A 452 -18.00 35.05 -13.56
C ASN A 452 -18.11 34.97 -12.03
N TRP A 453 -18.62 33.86 -11.52
CA TRP A 453 -18.71 33.66 -10.10
C TRP A 453 -18.01 32.37 -9.72
N ILE A 454 -17.05 32.50 -8.81
CA ILE A 454 -16.08 31.46 -8.45
C ILE A 454 -16.02 31.43 -6.93
N GLU A 455 -16.15 30.24 -6.36
CA GLU A 455 -15.97 29.99 -4.94
C GLU A 455 -14.66 29.22 -4.77
N ILE A 456 -13.71 29.79 -4.04
CA ILE A 456 -12.41 29.17 -3.78
C ILE A 456 -12.21 29.09 -2.29
N ALA A 457 -11.90 27.90 -1.79
CA ALA A 457 -11.35 27.72 -0.46
C ALA A 457 -9.86 27.40 -0.57
N TYR A 458 -9.03 28.02 0.26
CA TYR A 458 -7.60 27.75 0.29
C TYR A 458 -7.08 27.68 1.71
N GLY A 459 -6.04 26.87 1.89
CA GLY A 459 -5.33 26.69 3.15
C GLY A 459 -3.91 27.25 3.05
N THR A 460 -3.38 27.72 4.16
CA THR A 460 -2.07 28.36 4.22
C THR A 460 -1.08 27.60 5.09
N SER A 461 0.20 27.95 4.98
CA SER A 461 1.27 27.30 5.74
C SER A 461 1.19 27.54 7.25
N SER A 462 0.56 28.64 7.68
CA SER A 462 0.29 28.90 9.11
C SER A 462 -0.89 28.12 9.71
N GLY A 463 -1.62 27.32 8.92
CA GLY A 463 -2.79 26.59 9.41
C GLY A 463 -4.12 27.36 9.29
N THR A 464 -4.13 28.46 8.53
CA THR A 464 -5.34 29.24 8.27
C THR A 464 -6.08 28.68 7.06
N VAL A 465 -7.41 28.61 7.12
CA VAL A 465 -8.29 28.27 5.99
C VAL A 465 -9.10 29.51 5.64
N ARG A 466 -9.17 29.87 4.37
CA ARG A 466 -9.90 31.06 3.89
C ARG A 466 -10.83 30.67 2.76
N VAL A 467 -11.95 31.36 2.67
CA VAL A 467 -12.90 31.24 1.56
C VAL A 467 -12.96 32.60 0.88
N ILE A 468 -12.71 32.63 -0.42
CA ILE A 468 -12.91 33.79 -1.28
C ILE A 468 -14.04 33.49 -2.26
N VAL A 469 -14.84 34.51 -2.53
CA VAL A 469 -15.97 34.41 -3.46
C VAL A 469 -15.91 35.56 -4.45
N GLN A 470 -16.29 35.26 -5.68
CA GLN A 470 -16.63 36.26 -6.69
C GLN A 470 -18.10 36.04 -7.02
N HIS A 471 -18.94 37.07 -6.92
CA HIS A 471 -20.36 36.97 -7.24
C HIS A 471 -20.64 37.55 -8.64
N PRO A 472 -21.73 37.13 -9.31
CA PRO A 472 -22.09 37.67 -10.62
C PRO A 472 -22.34 39.18 -10.62
N GLU A 473 -22.70 39.75 -9.46
CA GLU A 473 -22.96 41.19 -9.30
C GLU A 473 -21.66 42.02 -9.19
N THR A 474 -20.52 41.37 -8.92
CA THR A 474 -19.20 42.01 -8.78
C THR A 474 -18.27 41.73 -9.97
N VAL A 475 -18.83 41.32 -11.11
CA VAL A 475 -18.10 41.08 -12.37
C VAL A 475 -17.35 42.35 -12.78
N GLY A 476 -16.03 42.36 -12.56
CA GLY A 476 -15.16 43.53 -12.77
C GLY A 476 -14.22 43.81 -11.59
N HIS A 477 -14.60 43.37 -10.39
CA HIS A 477 -13.72 43.28 -9.23
C HIS A 477 -13.21 41.84 -9.06
N GLY A 478 -11.97 41.69 -8.60
CA GLY A 478 -11.41 40.38 -8.26
C GLY A 478 -12.16 39.71 -7.11
N PRO A 479 -11.93 38.40 -6.87
CA PRO A 479 -12.53 37.69 -5.74
C PRO A 479 -12.27 38.39 -4.40
N GLN A 480 -13.25 38.34 -3.50
CA GLN A 480 -13.17 38.97 -2.18
C GLN A 480 -13.10 37.93 -1.07
N LEU A 481 -12.40 38.28 0.02
CA LEU A 481 -12.34 37.46 1.22
C LEU A 481 -13.72 37.39 1.87
N PHE A 482 -14.26 36.18 1.95
CA PHE A 482 -15.57 35.91 2.50
C PHE A 482 -15.49 35.51 3.98
N GLN A 483 -14.56 34.60 4.31
CA GLN A 483 -14.39 34.08 5.66
C GLN A 483 -12.96 33.58 5.91
N THR A 484 -12.49 33.74 7.15
CA THR A 484 -11.21 33.21 7.64
C THR A 484 -11.44 32.28 8.84
N PHE A 485 -10.80 31.11 8.82
CA PHE A 485 -10.79 30.12 9.90
C PHE A 485 -9.36 29.88 10.37
N THR A 486 -9.07 30.21 11.63
CA THR A 486 -7.76 29.98 12.28
C THR A 486 -7.86 28.78 13.21
N VAL A 487 -7.85 27.57 12.65
CA VAL A 487 -8.26 26.36 13.38
C VAL A 487 -7.20 25.28 13.49
N HIS A 488 -6.20 25.31 12.62
CA HIS A 488 -5.07 24.38 12.65
C HIS A 488 -3.84 25.08 13.22
N GLN A 489 -3.00 24.33 13.91
CA GLN A 489 -1.73 24.82 14.47
C GLN A 489 -0.54 24.59 13.53
N SER A 490 -0.75 23.77 12.50
CA SER A 490 0.25 23.39 11.51
C SER A 490 -0.30 23.60 10.10
N SER A 491 0.58 23.56 9.09
CA SER A 491 0.24 23.84 7.68
C SER A 491 -0.94 23.01 7.17
N VAL A 492 -1.84 23.65 6.42
CA VAL A 492 -2.99 22.99 5.80
C VAL A 492 -2.55 22.27 4.53
N THR A 493 -2.61 20.94 4.51
CA THR A 493 -2.16 20.11 3.37
C THR A 493 -3.25 19.90 2.33
N LYS A 494 -4.53 19.98 2.73
CA LYS A 494 -5.65 19.84 1.80
C LYS A 494 -6.85 20.65 2.25
N VAL A 495 -7.54 21.23 1.27
CA VAL A 495 -8.84 21.87 1.44
C VAL A 495 -9.75 21.32 0.35
N THR A 496 -11.02 21.12 0.67
CA THR A 496 -12.02 20.69 -0.30
C THR A 496 -13.31 21.44 -0.03
N LEU A 497 -13.80 22.15 -1.04
CA LEU A 497 -15.07 22.84 -1.02
C LEU A 497 -16.09 22.04 -1.83
N SER A 498 -17.13 21.55 -1.17
CA SER A 498 -18.21 20.76 -1.75
C SER A 498 -19.54 21.52 -1.69
N GLU A 499 -20.61 20.95 -2.25
CA GLU A 499 -21.96 21.56 -2.19
C GLU A 499 -22.45 21.77 -0.74
N LYS A 500 -22.02 20.90 0.18
CA LYS A 500 -22.52 20.88 1.57
C LYS A 500 -21.47 21.16 2.62
N PHE A 501 -20.20 20.93 2.30
CA PHE A 501 -19.14 20.95 3.29
C PHE A 501 -17.90 21.70 2.81
N LEU A 502 -17.22 22.35 3.76
CA LEU A 502 -15.84 22.74 3.65
C LEU A 502 -15.04 21.77 4.51
N VAL A 503 -14.06 21.09 3.93
CA VAL A 503 -13.17 20.16 4.63
C VAL A 503 -11.76 20.71 4.56
N SER A 504 -11.04 20.64 5.67
CA SER A 504 -9.62 21.00 5.73
C SER A 504 -8.84 19.90 6.45
N VAL A 505 -7.61 19.66 6.00
CA VAL A 505 -6.69 18.67 6.55
C VAL A 505 -5.37 19.35 6.88
N CYS A 506 -4.89 19.14 8.10
CA CYS A 506 -3.64 19.66 8.61
C CYS A 506 -2.52 18.63 8.47
N SER A 507 -1.28 19.08 8.20
CA SER A 507 -0.07 18.25 8.18
C SER A 507 0.19 17.49 9.48
N GLU A 508 -0.21 18.05 10.62
CA GLU A 508 -0.05 17.40 11.91
C GLU A 508 -1.13 16.33 12.12
N TYR A 509 -0.71 15.06 12.09
CA TYR A 509 -1.54 13.87 12.29
C TYR A 509 -2.71 13.72 11.31
N ASN A 510 -2.67 14.40 10.16
CA ASN A 510 -3.80 14.54 9.23
C ASN A 510 -5.09 14.93 9.98
N HIS A 511 -5.00 15.97 10.81
CA HIS A 511 -6.16 16.46 11.57
C HIS A 511 -7.17 17.10 10.62
N VAL A 512 -8.38 16.53 10.57
CA VAL A 512 -9.47 16.95 9.71
C VAL A 512 -10.45 17.82 10.49
N ARG A 513 -10.87 18.93 9.88
CA ARG A 513 -12.01 19.73 10.32
C ARG A 513 -12.99 19.93 9.18
N THR A 514 -14.26 19.80 9.50
CA THR A 514 -15.35 19.94 8.54
C THR A 514 -16.35 20.99 9.01
N TRP A 515 -16.80 21.87 8.11
CA TRP A 515 -17.86 22.85 8.35
C TRP A 515 -19.01 22.64 7.38
N SER A 516 -20.23 22.86 7.83
CA SER A 516 -21.39 22.90 6.94
C SER A 516 -21.41 24.22 6.16
N VAL A 517 -21.55 24.13 4.85
CA VAL A 517 -21.70 25.26 3.95
C VAL A 517 -23.17 25.35 3.55
N THR A 518 -23.78 26.52 3.71
CA THR A 518 -25.16 26.75 3.27
C THR A 518 -25.19 27.73 2.12
N ARG A 519 -25.99 27.41 1.11
CA ARG A 519 -26.10 28.17 -0.13
C ARG A 519 -27.51 28.70 -0.32
N PHE A 520 -27.62 29.95 -0.76
CA PHE A 520 -28.89 30.55 -1.16
C PHE A 520 -28.88 30.75 -2.67
N ARG A 521 -29.87 30.18 -3.36
CA ARG A 521 -29.98 30.19 -4.84
C ARG A 521 -28.72 29.67 -5.55
N GLY A 522 -28.03 28.73 -4.91
CA GLY A 522 -26.80 28.11 -5.43
C GLY A 522 -25.51 28.79 -4.98
N MET A 523 -25.54 30.01 -4.43
CA MET A 523 -24.34 30.73 -4.00
C MET A 523 -24.12 30.62 -2.49
N ILE A 524 -22.87 30.55 -2.04
CA ILE A 524 -22.54 30.75 -0.62
C ILE A 524 -22.97 32.17 -0.24
N SER A 525 -24.00 32.28 0.58
CA SER A 525 -24.58 33.57 0.99
C SER A 525 -24.44 33.84 2.48
N THR A 526 -24.15 32.81 3.27
CA THR A 526 -23.89 32.95 4.71
C THR A 526 -22.48 32.46 4.99
N GLN A 527 -21.79 33.16 5.89
CA GLN A 527 -20.52 32.70 6.41
C GLN A 527 -20.74 31.33 7.08
N PRO A 528 -19.98 30.28 6.69
CA PRO A 528 -20.03 29.03 7.44
C PRO A 528 -19.74 29.33 8.92
N GLY A 529 -20.42 28.61 9.82
CA GLY A 529 -20.24 28.81 11.26
C GLY A 529 -18.77 28.75 11.66
N SER A 530 -18.38 29.54 12.68
CA SER A 530 -16.99 29.55 13.16
C SER A 530 -16.56 28.20 13.78
N THR A 531 -17.52 27.40 14.23
CA THR A 531 -17.30 26.07 14.81
C THR A 531 -17.44 24.98 13.75
N PRO A 532 -16.48 24.04 13.65
CA PRO A 532 -16.60 22.90 12.76
C PRO A 532 -17.68 21.92 13.27
N VAL A 533 -18.38 21.26 12.35
CA VAL A 533 -19.34 20.19 12.65
C VAL A 533 -18.65 18.87 13.01
N ALA A 534 -17.40 18.68 12.57
CA ALA A 534 -16.61 17.50 12.89
C ALA A 534 -15.13 17.84 13.03
N SER A 535 -14.44 17.09 13.91
CA SER A 535 -13.01 17.20 14.19
C SER A 535 -12.46 15.81 14.51
N PHE A 536 -11.59 15.27 13.66
CA PHE A 536 -11.06 13.91 13.82
C PHE A 536 -9.70 13.75 13.12
N LYS A 537 -8.93 12.71 13.45
CA LYS A 537 -7.62 12.42 12.85
C LYS A 537 -7.68 11.25 11.87
N ILE A 538 -6.95 11.34 10.76
CA ILE A 538 -6.71 10.24 9.81
C ILE A 538 -5.28 9.73 10.00
N LEU A 539 -5.12 8.85 10.99
CA LEU A 539 -3.81 8.31 11.34
C LEU A 539 -3.23 7.49 10.20
N SER A 540 -2.04 7.87 9.76
CA SER A 540 -1.22 7.18 8.77
C SER A 540 0.21 7.22 9.29
N LEU A 541 0.76 6.05 9.62
CA LEU A 541 2.17 5.94 9.96
C LEU A 541 2.96 5.81 8.66
N GLU A 542 3.83 6.77 8.40
CA GLU A 542 4.73 6.72 7.25
C GLU A 542 6.00 5.91 7.56
N GLU A 543 6.49 5.19 6.54
CA GLU A 543 7.80 4.53 6.55
C GLU A 543 8.94 5.54 6.67
N VAL A 544 10.11 5.15 7.20
CA VAL A 544 11.26 6.05 7.39
C VAL A 544 11.83 6.55 6.06
N GLU A 545 11.78 5.73 5.00
CA GLU A 545 12.22 6.11 3.64
C GLU A 545 11.18 5.65 2.60
N PRO A 546 10.07 6.39 2.42
CA PRO A 546 9.10 6.04 1.39
C PRO A 546 9.70 6.29 0.01
N CYS A 547 9.48 5.35 -0.92
CA CYS A 547 9.71 5.60 -2.34
C CYS A 547 8.98 6.89 -2.76
N ILE A 548 9.53 7.68 -3.68
CA ILE A 548 8.90 8.97 -4.01
C ILE A 548 7.50 8.80 -4.62
N SER A 549 7.23 7.67 -5.27
CA SER A 549 5.88 7.34 -5.77
C SER A 549 4.86 7.03 -4.66
N TYR A 550 5.29 6.85 -3.40
CA TYR A 550 4.42 6.41 -2.30
C TYR A 550 3.24 7.36 -2.07
N CYS A 551 3.49 8.67 -2.04
CA CYS A 551 2.44 9.67 -1.82
C CYS A 551 1.43 9.72 -2.99
N ALA A 552 1.87 9.40 -4.21
CA ALA A 552 0.99 9.38 -5.39
C ALA A 552 -0.02 8.23 -5.35
N GLY A 553 0.31 7.13 -4.65
CA GLY A 553 -0.53 5.94 -4.52
C GLY A 553 -1.21 5.74 -3.16
N ASN A 554 -0.87 6.53 -2.13
CA ASN A 554 -1.39 6.39 -0.76
C ASN A 554 -1.92 7.72 -0.17
N ASP A 555 -2.28 8.68 -1.02
CA ASP A 555 -2.98 9.89 -0.59
C ASP A 555 -4.28 9.52 0.16
N CYS A 556 -4.63 10.19 1.25
CA CYS A 556 -5.77 9.74 2.06
C CYS A 556 -7.13 10.28 1.59
N GLY A 557 -7.17 11.17 0.58
CA GLY A 557 -8.38 11.87 0.14
C GLY A 557 -8.54 13.26 0.76
N PRO A 558 -9.74 13.87 0.73
CA PRO A 558 -11.02 13.22 0.46
C PRO A 558 -11.22 12.86 -1.02
N TYR A 559 -11.95 11.78 -1.25
CA TYR A 559 -12.30 11.23 -2.56
C TYR A 559 -13.80 11.29 -2.81
N GLY A 560 -14.18 11.60 -4.04
CA GLY A 560 -15.57 11.70 -4.48
C GLY A 560 -15.85 13.06 -5.13
N GLU A 561 -16.86 13.09 -5.99
CA GLU A 561 -17.39 14.31 -6.59
C GLU A 561 -17.75 15.37 -5.53
N GLN A 562 -17.70 16.66 -5.89
CA GLN A 562 -18.01 17.77 -4.99
C GLN A 562 -19.51 17.84 -4.62
N ASP A 563 -20.38 17.22 -5.41
CA ASP A 563 -21.83 17.18 -5.19
C ASP A 563 -22.29 15.92 -4.43
N ASP A 564 -21.37 14.99 -4.15
CA ASP A 564 -21.67 13.69 -3.52
C ASP A 564 -20.95 13.51 -2.17
N GLU A 565 -21.20 12.38 -1.51
CA GLU A 565 -20.53 12.01 -0.27
C GLU A 565 -19.06 11.71 -0.50
N GLN A 566 -18.19 12.51 0.11
CA GLN A 566 -16.75 12.31 0.04
C GLN A 566 -16.24 11.40 1.17
N VAL A 567 -15.20 10.61 0.86
CA VAL A 567 -14.59 9.67 1.80
C VAL A 567 -13.08 9.84 1.92
N PHE A 568 -12.56 9.58 3.11
CA PHE A 568 -11.14 9.35 3.34
C PHE A 568 -10.85 7.85 3.30
N VAL A 569 -9.70 7.49 2.75
CA VAL A 569 -9.13 6.13 2.85
C VAL A 569 -7.94 6.20 3.78
N GLN A 570 -8.07 5.54 4.92
CA GLN A 570 -7.10 5.54 5.99
C GLN A 570 -6.30 4.24 5.96
N LYS A 571 -5.03 4.35 5.56
CA LYS A 571 -4.01 3.31 5.67
C LYS A 571 -3.15 3.58 6.89
N VAL A 572 -3.33 2.80 7.96
CA VAL A 572 -2.70 3.11 9.25
C VAL A 572 -1.20 2.75 9.24
N MET A 573 -0.83 1.60 8.67
CA MET A 573 0.57 1.16 8.54
C MET A 573 0.97 1.04 7.06
N PRO A 574 2.23 1.27 6.68
CA PRO A 574 2.68 1.09 5.29
C PRO A 574 2.54 -0.38 4.83
N GLU A 575 2.86 -1.32 5.72
CA GLU A 575 2.87 -2.75 5.48
C GLU A 575 1.63 -3.41 6.11
N THR A 576 0.43 -3.02 5.65
CA THR A 576 -0.85 -3.57 6.12
C THR A 576 -1.63 -4.23 4.98
N SER A 577 -2.42 -5.25 5.31
CA SER A 577 -3.44 -5.82 4.42
C SER A 577 -4.82 -5.19 4.61
N GLU A 578 -4.93 -4.14 5.43
CA GLU A 578 -6.20 -3.53 5.84
C GLU A 578 -6.27 -2.02 5.57
N LEU A 579 -7.44 -1.55 5.11
CA LEU A 579 -7.76 -0.12 4.95
C LEU A 579 -9.07 0.22 5.65
N PHE A 580 -9.17 1.43 6.20
CA PHE A 580 -10.40 1.95 6.79
C PHE A 580 -10.97 3.05 5.89
N VAL A 581 -12.23 2.94 5.50
CA VAL A 581 -12.91 3.98 4.72
C VAL A 581 -13.81 4.79 5.65
N ARG A 582 -13.70 6.12 5.61
CA ARG A 582 -14.38 7.03 6.55
C ARG A 582 -15.03 8.19 5.82
N LEU A 583 -16.19 8.63 6.28
CA LEU A 583 -16.88 9.81 5.71
C LEU A 583 -16.08 11.08 5.97
N ALA A 584 -15.94 11.95 4.97
CA ALA A 584 -15.29 13.25 5.13
C ALA A 584 -16.14 14.25 5.94
N SER A 585 -17.47 14.07 5.93
CA SER A 585 -18.42 14.96 6.60
C SER A 585 -18.32 14.91 8.14
N ASN A 586 -18.19 13.70 8.70
CA ASN A 586 -18.26 13.46 10.14
C ASN A 586 -17.18 12.50 10.68
N GLY A 587 -16.37 11.90 9.81
CA GLY A 587 -15.32 10.96 10.18
C GLY A 587 -15.80 9.56 10.56
N LYS A 588 -17.10 9.24 10.47
CA LYS A 588 -17.65 7.90 10.75
C LYS A 588 -17.09 6.86 9.79
N ARG A 589 -16.98 5.61 10.26
CA ARG A 589 -16.50 4.48 9.46
C ARG A 589 -17.60 4.03 8.51
N VAL A 590 -17.24 3.86 7.24
CA VAL A 590 -18.12 3.32 6.19
C VAL A 590 -17.91 1.82 6.07
N CYS A 591 -16.66 1.38 5.92
CA CYS A 591 -16.29 -0.02 5.84
C CYS A 591 -14.80 -0.23 6.15
N ILE A 592 -14.44 -1.47 6.49
CA ILE A 592 -13.06 -1.97 6.50
C ILE A 592 -12.84 -2.80 5.23
N ILE A 593 -11.71 -2.59 4.56
CA ILE A 593 -11.26 -3.42 3.44
C ILE A 593 -10.11 -4.30 3.93
N ARG A 594 -10.21 -5.61 3.73
CA ARG A 594 -9.11 -6.55 4.00
C ARG A 594 -8.74 -7.29 2.72
N ALA A 595 -7.45 -7.30 2.37
CA ALA A 595 -6.97 -8.03 1.21
C ALA A 595 -7.42 -9.50 1.26
N VAL A 596 -8.02 -10.02 0.19
CA VAL A 596 -8.64 -11.37 0.17
C VAL A 596 -7.62 -12.49 0.41
N ASP A 597 -6.40 -12.28 -0.05
CA ASP A 597 -5.25 -13.17 0.08
C ASP A 597 -4.30 -12.74 1.22
N CYS A 598 -4.73 -11.81 2.07
CA CYS A 598 -3.93 -11.20 3.14
C CYS A 598 -2.63 -10.55 2.65
N THR A 599 -2.51 -10.20 1.36
CA THR A 599 -1.31 -9.51 0.89
C THR A 599 -1.29 -8.05 1.28
N ILE A 600 -0.08 -7.51 1.34
CA ILE A 600 0.15 -6.13 1.75
C ILE A 600 -0.36 -5.20 0.66
N ILE A 601 -1.24 -4.28 1.05
CA ILE A 601 -1.77 -3.23 0.20
C ILE A 601 -0.71 -2.14 0.07
N THR A 602 -0.22 -1.93 -1.13
CA THR A 602 0.88 -1.00 -1.42
C THR A 602 0.40 0.36 -1.87
N CYS A 603 -0.76 0.42 -2.54
CA CYS A 603 -1.42 1.63 -2.98
C CYS A 603 -2.92 1.40 -3.15
N PHE A 604 -3.70 2.47 -3.30
CA PHE A 604 -5.12 2.40 -3.59
C PHE A 604 -5.57 3.56 -4.47
N CYS A 605 -6.72 3.40 -5.12
CA CYS A 605 -7.37 4.44 -5.90
C CYS A 605 -8.89 4.32 -5.75
N VAL A 606 -9.56 5.40 -5.34
CA VAL A 606 -11.01 5.50 -5.41
C VAL A 606 -11.37 5.95 -6.83
N HIS A 607 -12.28 5.24 -7.49
CA HIS A 607 -12.67 5.51 -8.87
C HIS A 607 -14.18 5.46 -9.03
N GLU A 608 -14.74 6.45 -9.72
CA GLU A 608 -16.14 6.46 -10.09
C GLU A 608 -16.29 6.01 -11.55
N CYS A 609 -16.94 4.86 -11.72
CA CYS A 609 -17.37 4.38 -13.02
C CYS A 609 -18.71 5.04 -13.33
N GLU A 610 -18.73 5.87 -14.39
CA GLU A 610 -19.98 6.26 -15.02
C GLU A 610 -20.76 4.98 -15.34
N GLY A 611 -22.00 4.90 -14.83
CA GLY A 611 -22.83 3.72 -15.00
C GLY A 611 -23.12 3.44 -16.48
N SER A 612 -23.63 2.25 -16.79
CA SER A 612 -24.08 1.91 -18.14
C SER A 612 -24.98 3.03 -18.68
N SER A 613 -24.86 3.37 -19.96
CA SER A 613 -25.72 4.33 -20.68
C SER A 613 -27.21 3.94 -20.71
N ARG A 614 -27.59 2.84 -20.04
CA ARG A 614 -28.97 2.48 -19.75
C ARG A 614 -29.59 3.52 -18.81
N MET A 615 -30.66 4.14 -19.29
CA MET A 615 -31.48 5.12 -18.58
C MET A 615 -31.71 4.69 -17.11
N GLY A 616 -31.24 5.49 -16.15
CA GLY A 616 -31.48 5.28 -14.71
C GLY A 616 -30.40 4.53 -13.93
N SER A 617 -29.27 4.14 -14.53
CA SER A 617 -28.17 3.52 -13.79
C SER A 617 -27.38 4.58 -13.00
N ARG A 618 -27.29 4.44 -11.67
CA ARG A 618 -26.45 5.31 -10.83
C ARG A 618 -24.96 4.97 -11.08
N PRO A 619 -24.07 5.98 -11.13
CA PRO A 619 -22.63 5.72 -11.19
C PRO A 619 -22.20 4.85 -10.01
N ARG A 620 -21.27 3.92 -10.26
CA ARG A 620 -20.72 3.04 -9.22
C ARG A 620 -19.33 3.51 -8.84
N ARG A 621 -19.07 3.62 -7.55
CA ARG A 621 -17.76 3.93 -6.99
C ARG A 621 -17.08 2.65 -6.55
N PHE A 622 -15.85 2.48 -7.00
CA PHE A 622 -14.98 1.37 -6.66
C PHE A 622 -13.76 1.86 -5.89
N ILE A 623 -13.25 1.02 -5.00
CA ILE A 623 -11.89 1.15 -4.49
C ILE A 623 -11.04 0.08 -5.16
N LEU A 624 -9.95 0.49 -5.78
CA LEU A 624 -8.93 -0.38 -6.36
C LEU A 624 -7.77 -0.45 -5.36
N THR A 625 -7.35 -1.64 -4.93
CA THR A 625 -6.17 -1.83 -4.09
C THR A 625 -5.08 -2.55 -4.86
N GLY A 626 -3.88 -1.99 -4.89
CA GLY A 626 -2.68 -2.61 -5.46
C GLY A 626 -1.90 -3.31 -4.37
N HIS A 627 -1.29 -4.45 -4.70
CA HIS A 627 -0.67 -5.34 -3.72
C HIS A 627 0.81 -5.57 -4.00
N CYS A 628 1.54 -6.02 -2.97
CA CYS A 628 2.97 -6.31 -3.07
C CYS A 628 3.29 -7.50 -3.99
N ASN A 629 2.33 -8.39 -4.23
CA ASN A 629 2.46 -9.52 -5.16
C ASN A 629 2.18 -9.15 -6.63
N GLY A 630 1.85 -7.89 -6.92
CA GLY A 630 1.54 -7.39 -8.26
C GLY A 630 0.08 -7.51 -8.69
N THR A 631 -0.78 -8.07 -7.85
CA THR A 631 -2.22 -8.17 -8.11
C THR A 631 -2.94 -6.86 -7.78
N ILE A 632 -4.14 -6.71 -8.34
CA ILE A 632 -5.06 -5.61 -8.05
C ILE A 632 -6.38 -6.20 -7.63
N GLN A 633 -6.93 -5.72 -6.52
CA GLN A 633 -8.25 -6.14 -6.02
C GLN A 633 -9.24 -4.95 -6.13
N MET A 634 -10.50 -5.26 -6.42
CA MET A 634 -11.55 -4.25 -6.65
C MET A 634 -12.70 -4.45 -5.68
N TRP A 635 -13.17 -3.35 -5.11
CA TRP A 635 -14.15 -3.32 -4.01
C TRP A 635 -15.30 -2.36 -4.33
N ASP A 636 -16.55 -2.78 -4.13
CA ASP A 636 -17.75 -1.97 -4.43
C ASP A 636 -18.07 -1.01 -3.27
N LEU A 637 -17.63 0.25 -3.39
CA LEU A 637 -17.82 1.27 -2.37
C LEU A 637 -19.24 1.83 -2.36
N THR A 638 -19.94 1.86 -3.50
CA THR A 638 -21.34 2.32 -3.56
C THR A 638 -22.22 1.51 -2.63
N THR A 639 -22.08 0.18 -2.64
CA THR A 639 -22.87 -0.68 -1.76
C THR A 639 -22.58 -0.42 -0.28
N ALA A 640 -21.30 -0.19 0.07
CA ALA A 640 -20.92 0.11 1.45
C ALA A 640 -21.47 1.47 1.91
N LEU A 641 -21.46 2.50 1.06
CA LEU A 641 -22.06 3.81 1.35
C LEU A 641 -23.59 3.71 1.52
N ASP A 642 -24.27 2.96 0.66
CA ASP A 642 -25.72 2.73 0.76
C ASP A 642 -26.10 1.99 2.07
N LEU A 643 -25.25 1.09 2.55
CA LEU A 643 -25.45 0.39 3.83
C LEU A 643 -25.20 1.31 5.03
N ALA A 644 -24.13 2.11 4.97
CA ALA A 644 -23.81 3.08 6.02
C ALA A 644 -24.92 4.14 6.17
N ASN A 645 -25.48 4.62 5.06
CA ASN A 645 -26.56 5.61 5.07
C ASN A 645 -27.90 5.09 5.61
N LYS A 646 -28.10 3.76 5.62
CA LYS A 646 -29.30 3.14 6.20
C LYS A 646 -29.16 2.87 7.70
N ASP A 647 -28.03 3.23 8.33
CA ASP A 647 -27.69 2.95 9.73
C ASP A 647 -27.89 1.46 10.14
N LEU A 648 -27.87 0.54 9.16
CA LEU A 648 -28.09 -0.89 9.39
C LEU A 648 -26.89 -1.57 10.09
N GLN A 649 -25.75 -0.87 10.17
CA GLN A 649 -24.51 -1.28 10.83
C GLN A 649 -24.02 -0.10 11.67
N PRO A 650 -24.44 0.04 12.95
CA PRO A 650 -23.91 1.07 13.83
C PRO A 650 -22.47 0.70 14.22
N ILE A 651 -21.50 1.03 13.35
CA ILE A 651 -20.09 0.78 13.62
C ILE A 651 -19.60 1.86 14.60
N PRO A 652 -19.20 1.50 15.83
CA PRO A 652 -18.70 2.48 16.79
C PRO A 652 -17.30 2.95 16.37
N ASN A 653 -17.10 4.26 16.45
CA ASN A 653 -15.85 4.99 16.17
C ASN A 653 -15.37 4.97 14.72
N GLY A 654 -15.09 6.17 14.22
CA GLY A 654 -14.68 6.38 12.84
C GLY A 654 -13.36 5.69 12.45
N GLY A 655 -12.32 5.94 13.24
CA GLY A 655 -10.98 5.38 13.02
C GLY A 655 -10.80 4.04 13.71
N PRO A 656 -9.61 3.40 13.59
CA PRO A 656 -9.32 2.15 14.27
C PRO A 656 -9.58 2.28 15.78
N THR A 657 -10.20 1.28 16.38
CA THR A 657 -10.34 1.18 17.83
C THR A 657 -8.97 1.01 18.48
N ALA A 658 -8.84 1.25 19.78
CA ALA A 658 -7.58 1.01 20.50
C ALA A 658 -7.11 -0.44 20.33
N GLU A 659 -8.03 -1.40 20.33
CA GLU A 659 -7.71 -2.80 20.13
C GLU A 659 -7.26 -3.11 18.69
N GLU A 660 -7.95 -2.59 17.68
CA GLU A 660 -7.55 -2.73 16.27
C GLU A 660 -6.18 -2.09 16.02
N LEU A 661 -5.93 -0.91 16.59
CA LEU A 661 -4.65 -0.23 16.49
C LEU A 661 -3.53 -1.04 17.14
N LEU A 662 -3.76 -1.62 18.31
CA LEU A 662 -2.78 -2.51 18.95
C LEU A 662 -2.50 -3.75 18.10
N ARG A 663 -3.52 -4.37 17.50
CA ARG A 663 -3.32 -5.51 16.57
C ARG A 663 -2.50 -5.13 15.34
N LEU A 664 -2.71 -3.93 14.79
CA LEU A 664 -1.92 -3.40 13.66
C LEU A 664 -0.48 -3.06 14.08
N LEU A 665 -0.29 -2.58 15.31
CA LEU A 665 1.01 -2.24 15.87
C LEU A 665 1.81 -3.46 16.30
N ASP A 666 1.18 -4.56 16.72
CA ASP A 666 1.84 -5.83 17.06
C ASP A 666 2.66 -6.37 15.87
N GLN A 667 2.30 -5.98 14.64
CA GLN A 667 3.00 -6.32 13.41
C GLN A 667 4.22 -5.42 13.14
N CYS A 668 4.44 -4.36 13.92
CA CYS A 668 5.50 -3.38 13.76
C CYS A 668 6.47 -3.37 14.95
N ASP A 669 7.78 -3.35 14.68
CA ASP A 669 8.78 -3.16 15.74
C ASP A 669 8.86 -1.66 16.09
N LEU A 670 8.21 -1.28 17.19
CA LEU A 670 8.18 0.09 17.71
C LEU A 670 9.50 0.51 18.40
N SER A 671 10.45 -0.42 18.58
CA SER A 671 11.66 -0.16 19.34
C SER A 671 12.71 0.61 18.52
N ASN A 672 12.76 1.93 18.71
CA ASN A 672 13.89 2.77 18.26
C ASN A 672 15.08 2.72 19.25
N SER A 673 15.17 1.72 20.12
CA SER A 673 16.18 1.66 21.18
C SER A 673 17.43 0.87 20.80
N HIS A 674 18.28 1.48 19.98
CA HIS A 674 19.72 1.34 20.23
C HIS A 674 20.21 2.70 20.74
N CYS A 675 20.41 2.75 22.05
CA CYS A 675 21.18 3.79 22.71
C CYS A 675 22.55 3.91 22.01
N SER A 676 22.77 5.03 21.33
CA SER A 676 24.07 5.43 20.81
C SER A 676 25.04 5.63 21.98
N THR A 677 25.74 4.57 22.39
CA THR A 677 27.00 4.73 23.13
C THR A 677 28.12 4.86 22.10
N PRO A 678 28.93 5.94 22.13
CA PRO A 678 30.03 6.11 21.19
C PRO A 678 31.19 5.24 21.68
N SER A 679 31.36 4.07 21.09
CA SER A 679 32.67 3.41 21.12
C SER A 679 33.09 3.09 19.69
N ILE A 680 33.94 3.96 19.18
CA ILE A 680 34.72 3.75 17.96
C ILE A 680 35.59 2.50 18.18
N SER A 681 35.42 1.52 17.31
CA SER A 681 36.37 0.43 17.07
C SER A 681 36.36 0.12 15.58
N PRO A 682 37.49 0.27 14.86
CA PRO A 682 37.53 0.11 13.42
C PRO A 682 37.90 -1.32 13.05
N TYR A 683 36.96 -2.11 12.52
CA TYR A 683 37.32 -3.24 11.64
C TYR A 683 36.15 -3.62 10.72
N PRO A 684 36.36 -3.74 9.39
CA PRO A 684 35.33 -4.16 8.43
C PRO A 684 35.33 -5.69 8.31
N GLY A 685 34.17 -6.31 8.53
CA GLY A 685 34.00 -7.76 8.42
C GLY A 685 32.56 -8.11 8.04
N THR A 686 32.44 -8.76 6.90
CA THR A 686 31.24 -9.18 6.15
C THR A 686 30.29 -10.15 6.86
N LEU A 687 29.01 -10.12 6.42
CA LEU A 687 27.94 -11.14 6.51
C LEU A 687 27.22 -11.29 7.86
N ILE A 688 25.98 -10.79 7.91
CA ILE A 688 24.73 -11.55 8.17
C ILE A 688 23.55 -10.63 7.76
N SER A 689 22.72 -11.15 6.85
CA SER A 689 21.42 -10.61 6.46
C SER A 689 20.54 -10.35 7.69
N LYS A 690 20.26 -9.09 8.00
CA LYS A 690 19.16 -8.68 8.89
C LYS A 690 17.98 -8.32 8.02
N GLY A 691 16.85 -9.01 8.22
CA GLY A 691 15.61 -8.74 7.52
C GLY A 691 15.14 -7.30 7.74
N ASN A 692 14.46 -6.75 6.72
CA ASN A 692 13.76 -5.48 6.81
C ASN A 692 12.72 -5.54 7.93
N THR A 693 13.03 -5.00 9.10
CA THR A 693 12.03 -4.57 10.07
C THR A 693 11.79 -3.08 9.86
N ALA A 694 10.54 -2.72 9.53
CA ALA A 694 10.14 -1.35 9.26
C ALA A 694 10.35 -0.49 10.52
N ARG A 695 11.17 0.57 10.40
CA ARG A 695 11.32 1.61 11.44
C ARG A 695 10.29 2.71 11.19
N LEU A 696 9.84 3.36 12.27
CA LEU A 696 8.87 4.47 12.23
C LEU A 696 9.56 5.83 12.37
N LYS A 697 9.00 6.87 11.70
CA LYS A 697 9.45 8.27 11.84
C LYS A 697 9.32 8.75 13.29
N ALA A 698 10.23 9.66 13.71
CA ALA A 698 10.21 10.22 15.06
C ALA A 698 8.90 10.95 15.42
N SER A 699 8.25 11.59 14.43
CA SER A 699 6.93 12.21 14.58
C SER A 699 5.83 11.20 14.94
N ASN A 700 5.88 10.00 14.34
CA ASN A 700 4.95 8.91 14.62
C ASN A 700 5.14 8.39 16.05
N VAL A 701 6.38 8.31 16.52
CA VAL A 701 6.70 7.91 17.91
C VAL A 701 6.23 8.97 18.90
N ALA A 702 6.44 10.26 18.61
CA ALA A 702 5.96 11.35 19.45
C ALA A 702 4.42 11.35 19.60
N PHE A 703 3.70 11.06 18.51
CA PHE A 703 2.24 10.89 18.55
C PHE A 703 1.80 9.77 19.50
N LEU A 704 2.37 8.57 19.34
CA LEU A 704 2.03 7.41 20.15
C LEU A 704 2.27 7.67 21.64
N ASN A 705 3.33 8.42 21.97
CA ASN A 705 3.64 8.82 23.34
C ASN A 705 2.66 9.86 23.89
N GLN A 706 2.13 10.78 23.06
CA GLN A 706 1.11 11.73 23.49
C GLN A 706 -0.23 11.04 23.81
N SER A 707 -0.64 10.04 23.03
CA SER A 707 -1.86 9.27 23.31
C SER A 707 -1.80 8.47 24.62
N GLN A 708 -0.61 8.03 25.04
CA GLN A 708 -0.45 7.34 26.33
C GLN A 708 -0.59 8.27 27.55
N GLN A 709 -0.30 9.58 27.39
CA GLN A 709 -0.42 10.53 28.51
C GLN A 709 -1.86 11.01 28.74
N THR A 710 -2.72 10.98 27.73
CA THR A 710 -4.12 11.42 27.87
C THR A 710 -4.97 10.47 28.72
N ASP A 711 -4.66 9.16 28.74
CA ASP A 711 -5.39 8.18 29.55
C ASP A 711 -4.99 8.18 31.05
N ALA A 712 -3.89 8.84 31.41
CA ALA A 712 -3.44 8.93 32.80
C ALA A 712 -4.05 10.12 33.59
N SER A 713 -4.77 11.03 32.92
CA SER A 713 -5.22 12.29 33.54
C SER A 713 -6.70 12.34 33.98
N THR A 714 -7.49 11.28 33.74
CA THR A 714 -8.94 11.27 34.02
C THR A 714 -9.35 10.52 35.29
N SER A 715 -8.42 10.20 36.19
CA SER A 715 -8.74 9.47 37.42
C SER A 715 -8.11 10.08 38.67
N THR A 716 -8.30 11.38 38.95
CA THR A 716 -8.28 11.93 40.32
C THR A 716 -8.72 13.41 40.32
N SER A 717 -10.01 13.66 40.54
CA SER A 717 -10.47 14.88 41.21
C SER A 717 -11.91 14.70 41.68
N SER A 718 -12.08 13.98 42.78
CA SER A 718 -13.26 14.05 43.62
C SER A 718 -12.80 14.03 45.08
N LEU A 719 -12.61 15.21 45.64
CA LEU A 719 -12.94 15.62 47.00
C LEU A 719 -12.78 17.14 47.11
#